data_AF-A0A067BKR7-F1
#
_entry.id   AF-A0A067BKR7-F1
#
_cell.length_a   1.000
_cell.length_b   1.000
_cell.length_c   1.000
_cell.angle_alpha   90.00
_cell.angle_beta   90.00
_cell.angle_gamma   90.00
#
_symmetry.space_group_name_H-M   'P 1'
#
loop_
_entity.id
_entity.type
_entity.pdbx_description
1 polymer ?
#
loop_
_entity_poly.entity_id
_entity_poly.type
_entity_poly.pdbx_seq_one_letter_code
_entity_poly.pdbx_strand_id
1 'polypeptide(L)'
;MSWFWSRKVCVGGSSGVANARDTQDVRLAQAAKDGNLYDVTKLLDAGLDPNSFDEEGHSPLYLAAAKGHYAVASVLLQARADINRSDRVGQTPLLIAAWYGHDKVVAILLQARADVNKGRRDGWTPLHIASFNGHAAVVSLLLQARADINRISKVGQTPLHIAAWNGHDSVVQLLLHARADVNKNDKAGWTPLYVASEKGHVAVVALLIAAHARVDQRRGCDAWTPLHVAACNGYAAVVSLLLQASADVNSTSKAGWTPLHLAAVKGHAAVVSLLLGANANVNQTDHEGQTPLHIAAEKGHAPLVTLLLEADADINIKSRGGMTPLCMAAFNGQEAITSMLLSCNADVNLPGTDGQSPLLLAVTAGHKGIVGMLLVAGADVNGANAHGYTPLARATMNGDSVLVEMLLAGGADVNQTDKDGRTAIFVASSKGDDPMVDLLLEAHADVTIANKACESPLQVAIKHGYRKIAQKLHSILVLEAPKIELDEIELLSEQPIGRGGQGIVYKGLYKTTEVAIKTVFDKEGIAALEIEIENIIRCNSPYIIKLLAAYGLHTNEPKMVLEYMNSGNLRHYLNRKRDGLPVALEFSTLQIAWVIANAICDLHEKNLLHRDLKSDNVLLCSKNYIKLADLGISRQYDIHTMTSAVGTWHWIAPEVFDGGHYDFSADVYSFGVILTELETYQRPYWNVHLGQMTLIDQVRNGVLRPTLSAKCDEWYRQLTEACLRHDPASRPKAKEIVKCLEGQIAQSRKFIDRSWETASFAAMTMVPLANLARAA
;
A
#
# COMPACT_ATOMS: atom_id res chain seq x y z
N MET A 1 19.19 11.17 -27.47
CA MET A 1 19.58 11.33 -28.88
C MET A 1 18.48 10.70 -29.75
N SER A 2 17.88 11.49 -30.66
CA SER A 2 17.12 11.11 -31.89
C SER A 2 16.25 12.27 -32.41
N TRP A 3 16.36 13.46 -31.83
CA TRP A 3 15.62 14.63 -32.32
C TRP A 3 16.58 15.57 -33.02
N PHE A 4 16.88 15.30 -34.29
CA PHE A 4 17.19 16.29 -35.33
C PHE A 4 17.37 15.48 -36.61
N TRP A 5 16.53 15.75 -37.62
CA TRP A 5 16.38 15.04 -38.91
C TRP A 5 15.36 13.89 -38.97
N SER A 6 14.10 14.25 -38.72
CA SER A 6 13.00 13.81 -39.58
C SER A 6 11.96 14.92 -39.70
N ARG A 7 12.16 15.81 -40.69
CA ARG A 7 11.07 16.58 -41.28
C ARG A 7 11.22 16.47 -42.80
N LYS A 8 10.52 15.49 -43.37
CA LYS A 8 10.02 15.62 -44.73
C LYS A 8 9.13 16.86 -44.74
N VAL A 9 9.56 17.91 -45.42
CA VAL A 9 8.69 19.04 -45.75
C VAL A 9 7.80 18.57 -46.90
N CYS A 10 6.49 18.69 -46.70
CA CYS A 10 5.48 18.38 -47.71
C CYS A 10 5.72 19.20 -48.98
N VAL A 11 5.74 18.52 -50.12
CA VAL A 11 5.73 19.13 -51.45
C VAL A 11 4.34 19.74 -51.66
N GLY A 12 4.25 21.06 -51.55
CA GLY A 12 3.15 21.85 -52.08
C GLY A 12 3.48 22.23 -53.51
N GLY A 13 2.73 21.68 -54.47
CA GLY A 13 2.88 22.01 -55.87
C GLY A 13 2.52 23.47 -56.15
N SER A 14 3.41 24.18 -56.82
CA SER A 14 3.07 25.35 -57.62
C SER A 14 3.88 25.30 -58.91
N SER A 15 3.20 24.93 -60.00
CA SER A 15 3.68 25.01 -61.37
C SER A 15 3.99 26.47 -61.73
N GLY A 16 5.28 26.78 -61.86
CA GLY A 16 5.80 28.03 -62.41
C GLY A 16 6.92 27.70 -63.40
N VAL A 17 6.88 28.33 -64.57
CA VAL A 17 7.79 28.12 -65.70
C VAL A 17 9.25 28.32 -65.26
N ALA A 18 10.03 27.24 -65.15
CA ALA A 18 11.46 27.30 -64.84
C ALA A 18 12.22 27.92 -66.02
N ASN A 19 13.00 28.97 -65.74
CA ASN A 19 13.78 29.68 -66.74
C ASN A 19 14.93 28.77 -67.23
N ALA A 20 15.39 28.88 -68.48
CA ALA A 20 16.48 28.04 -69.00
C ALA A 20 17.78 28.15 -68.17
N ARG A 21 17.98 29.31 -67.52
CA ARG A 21 19.06 29.54 -66.54
C ARG A 21 18.88 28.72 -65.24
N ASP A 22 17.66 28.60 -64.72
CA ASP A 22 17.36 27.78 -63.54
C ASP A 22 17.69 26.30 -63.78
N THR A 23 17.44 25.79 -65.01
CA THR A 23 17.79 24.41 -65.37
C THR A 23 19.29 24.16 -65.55
N GLN A 24 20.07 25.21 -65.82
CA GLN A 24 21.52 25.13 -66.00
C GLN A 24 22.27 25.24 -64.66
N ASP A 25 21.78 26.07 -63.74
CA ASP A 25 22.29 26.18 -62.37
C ASP A 25 22.11 24.86 -61.60
N VAL A 26 20.98 24.18 -61.79
CA VAL A 26 20.74 22.82 -61.26
C VAL A 26 21.71 21.80 -61.86
N ARG A 27 22.09 21.93 -63.14
CA ARG A 27 23.07 21.03 -63.79
C ARG A 27 24.48 21.22 -63.25
N LEU A 28 24.91 22.46 -62.97
CA LEU A 28 26.22 22.71 -62.36
C LEU A 28 26.29 22.13 -60.94
N ALA A 29 25.25 22.33 -60.14
CA ALA A 29 25.14 21.73 -58.81
C ALA A 29 25.18 20.19 -58.87
N GLN A 30 24.45 19.58 -59.80
CA GLN A 30 24.43 18.13 -59.99
C GLN A 30 25.78 17.59 -60.49
N ALA A 31 26.41 18.23 -61.48
CA ALA A 31 27.74 17.85 -61.95
C ALA A 31 28.81 17.95 -60.84
N ALA A 32 28.71 18.98 -59.99
CA ALA A 32 29.58 19.15 -58.84
C ALA A 32 29.36 18.06 -57.77
N LYS A 33 28.11 17.64 -57.54
CA LYS A 33 27.74 16.53 -56.65
C LYS A 33 28.24 15.18 -57.17
N ASP A 34 28.17 14.95 -58.48
CA ASP A 34 28.60 13.70 -59.11
C ASP A 34 30.12 13.61 -59.28
N GLY A 35 30.83 14.73 -59.11
CA GLY A 35 32.29 14.77 -59.25
C GLY A 35 32.75 14.83 -60.70
N ASN A 36 31.86 15.17 -61.64
CA ASN A 36 32.21 15.24 -63.06
C ASN A 36 32.96 16.55 -63.37
N LEU A 37 34.29 16.48 -63.27
CA LEU A 37 35.19 17.61 -63.53
C LEU A 37 35.01 18.21 -64.93
N TYR A 38 34.80 17.36 -65.94
CA TYR A 38 34.64 17.81 -67.32
C TYR A 38 33.38 18.66 -67.49
N ASP A 39 32.25 18.16 -66.98
CA ASP A 39 30.96 18.87 -67.06
C ASP A 39 31.01 20.17 -66.25
N VAL A 40 31.59 20.16 -65.04
CA VAL A 40 31.75 21.36 -64.22
C VAL A 40 32.58 22.42 -64.94
N THR A 41 33.72 22.05 -65.52
CA THR A 41 34.61 22.98 -66.24
C THR A 41 33.89 23.57 -67.47
N LYS A 42 33.26 22.71 -68.27
CA LYS A 42 32.51 23.14 -69.46
C LYS A 42 31.35 24.09 -69.13
N LEU A 43 30.65 23.82 -68.03
CA LEU A 43 29.53 24.66 -67.57
C LEU A 43 30.02 26.02 -67.04
N LEU A 44 31.16 26.07 -66.35
CA LEU A 44 31.77 27.33 -65.91
C LEU A 44 32.32 28.15 -67.10
N ASP A 45 32.95 27.50 -68.07
CA ASP A 45 33.42 28.15 -69.31
C ASP A 45 32.26 28.72 -70.14
N ALA A 46 31.06 28.13 -70.04
CA ALA A 46 29.83 28.65 -70.62
C ALA A 46 29.24 29.86 -69.86
N GLY A 47 29.89 30.31 -68.78
CA GLY A 47 29.54 31.51 -68.03
C GLY A 47 28.48 31.32 -66.93
N LEU A 48 28.24 30.08 -66.48
CA LEU A 48 27.35 29.82 -65.35
C LEU A 48 27.94 30.38 -64.05
N ASP A 49 27.07 30.83 -63.14
CA ASP A 49 27.49 31.36 -61.84
C ASP A 49 27.97 30.22 -60.92
N PRO A 50 29.25 30.21 -60.49
CA PRO A 50 29.75 29.23 -59.52
C PRO A 50 29.09 29.34 -58.13
N ASN A 51 28.32 30.41 -57.89
CA ASN A 51 27.55 30.66 -56.67
C ASN A 51 26.05 30.36 -56.78
N SER A 52 25.64 29.73 -57.89
CA SER A 52 24.34 29.11 -58.02
C SER A 52 24.04 28.17 -56.84
N PHE A 53 22.77 27.83 -56.64
CA PHE A 53 22.37 26.94 -55.56
C PHE A 53 21.19 26.06 -55.98
N ASP A 54 21.13 24.86 -55.40
CA ASP A 54 19.98 23.96 -55.58
C ASP A 54 18.76 24.41 -54.77
N GLU A 55 17.63 23.69 -54.90
CA GLU A 55 16.38 24.00 -54.18
C GLU A 55 16.53 23.97 -52.64
N GLU A 56 17.54 23.24 -52.14
CA GLU A 56 17.88 23.12 -50.72
C GLU A 56 18.80 24.27 -50.24
N GLY A 57 19.37 25.04 -51.17
CA GLY A 57 20.24 26.17 -50.91
C GLY A 57 21.73 25.83 -50.87
N HIS A 58 22.13 24.67 -51.40
CA HIS A 58 23.51 24.22 -51.48
C HIS A 58 24.20 24.74 -52.73
N SER A 59 25.40 25.33 -52.59
CA SER A 59 26.21 25.71 -53.73
C SER A 59 26.91 24.51 -54.38
N PRO A 60 27.34 24.60 -55.66
CA PRO A 60 28.21 23.61 -56.28
C PRO A 60 29.44 23.28 -55.42
N LEU A 61 30.05 24.30 -54.80
CA LEU A 61 31.20 24.12 -53.92
C LEU A 61 30.84 23.34 -52.65
N TYR A 62 29.66 23.59 -52.06
CA TYR A 62 29.15 22.81 -50.94
C TYR A 62 28.98 21.33 -51.31
N LEU A 63 28.38 21.05 -52.47
CA LEU A 63 28.10 19.67 -52.90
C LEU A 63 29.39 18.90 -53.22
N ALA A 64 30.34 19.54 -53.90
CA ALA A 64 31.67 18.98 -54.13
C ALA A 64 32.40 18.71 -52.80
N ALA A 65 32.29 19.64 -51.84
CA ALA A 65 32.86 19.49 -50.51
C ALA A 65 32.23 18.38 -49.69
N ALA A 66 30.91 18.19 -49.77
CA ALA A 66 30.19 17.11 -49.09
C ALA A 66 30.59 15.73 -49.62
N LYS A 67 30.89 15.63 -50.92
CA LYS A 67 31.23 14.37 -51.60
C LYS A 67 32.73 14.08 -51.67
N GLY A 68 33.58 15.01 -51.24
CA GLY A 68 35.02 14.80 -51.22
C GLY A 68 35.70 15.02 -52.58
N HIS A 69 35.03 15.69 -53.52
CA HIS A 69 35.51 15.85 -54.90
C HIS A 69 36.55 16.96 -55.00
N TYR A 70 37.79 16.65 -54.59
CA TYR A 70 38.93 17.58 -54.56
C TYR A 70 39.11 18.37 -55.87
N ALA A 71 39.16 17.70 -57.02
CA ALA A 71 39.43 18.35 -58.30
C ALA A 71 38.32 19.34 -58.69
N VAL A 72 37.07 18.95 -58.46
CA VAL A 72 35.89 19.80 -58.70
C VAL A 72 35.89 21.01 -57.77
N ALA A 73 36.14 20.80 -56.47
CA ALA A 73 36.22 21.89 -55.50
C ALA A 73 37.35 22.88 -55.87
N SER A 74 38.50 22.39 -56.36
CA SER A 74 39.60 23.23 -56.83
C SER A 74 39.20 24.12 -58.02
N VAL A 75 38.52 23.56 -59.02
CA VAL A 75 38.05 24.31 -60.21
C VAL A 75 36.99 25.35 -59.80
N LEU A 76 36.06 24.99 -58.92
CA LEU A 76 35.04 25.93 -58.43
C LEU A 76 35.66 27.10 -57.66
N LEU A 77 36.70 26.86 -56.85
CA LEU A 77 37.45 27.92 -56.17
C LEU A 77 38.20 28.84 -57.16
N GLN A 78 38.82 28.28 -58.20
CA GLN A 78 39.46 29.06 -59.27
C GLN A 78 38.45 29.95 -60.01
N ALA A 79 37.23 29.46 -60.19
CA ALA A 79 36.12 30.21 -60.77
C ALA A 79 35.52 31.27 -59.83
N ARG A 80 36.10 31.51 -58.64
CA ARG A 80 35.62 32.47 -57.63
C ARG A 80 34.27 32.10 -56.99
N ALA A 81 34.03 30.81 -56.76
CA ALA A 81 32.97 30.38 -55.84
C ALA A 81 33.17 30.99 -54.43
N ASP A 82 32.09 31.42 -53.81
CA ASP A 82 32.04 31.96 -52.46
C ASP A 82 32.29 30.82 -51.47
N ILE A 83 33.54 30.80 -51.00
CA ILE A 83 34.07 29.79 -50.09
C ILE A 83 33.35 29.74 -48.74
N ASN A 84 32.71 30.84 -48.34
CA ASN A 84 32.04 30.98 -47.05
C ASN A 84 30.51 31.00 -47.19
N ARG A 85 29.96 30.78 -48.38
CA ARG A 85 28.51 30.70 -48.57
C ARG A 85 27.95 29.57 -47.71
N SER A 86 26.94 29.88 -46.91
CA SER A 86 26.30 28.90 -46.04
C SER A 86 24.88 28.62 -46.49
N ASP A 87 24.42 27.39 -46.27
CA ASP A 87 23.03 27.01 -46.46
C ASP A 87 22.08 27.69 -45.44
N ARG A 88 20.79 27.29 -45.45
CA ARG A 88 19.75 27.83 -44.54
C ARG A 88 20.01 27.52 -43.06
N VAL A 89 20.83 26.53 -42.73
CA VAL A 89 21.18 26.12 -41.35
C VAL A 89 22.53 26.73 -40.91
N GLY A 90 23.23 27.41 -41.82
CA GLY A 90 24.53 28.02 -41.58
C GLY A 90 25.71 27.08 -41.88
N GLN A 91 25.51 26.03 -42.67
CA GLN A 91 26.54 25.06 -43.04
C GLN A 91 27.33 25.52 -44.25
N THR A 92 28.65 25.70 -44.09
CA THR A 92 29.59 26.11 -45.14
C THR A 92 30.24 24.89 -45.81
N PRO A 93 30.86 25.05 -47.00
CA PRO A 93 31.69 24.01 -47.62
C PRO A 93 32.75 23.44 -46.66
N LEU A 94 33.36 24.28 -45.83
CA LEU A 94 34.35 23.83 -44.83
C LEU A 94 33.71 22.98 -43.72
N LEU A 95 32.53 23.35 -43.22
CA LEU A 95 31.79 22.60 -42.20
C LEU A 95 31.36 21.22 -42.71
N ILE A 96 30.86 21.11 -43.95
CA ILE A 96 30.43 19.82 -44.51
C ILE A 96 31.61 18.93 -44.90
N ALA A 97 32.71 19.50 -45.41
CA ALA A 97 33.95 18.74 -45.65
C ALA A 97 34.52 18.20 -44.32
N ALA A 98 34.50 19.00 -43.27
CA ALA A 98 34.92 18.59 -41.93
C ALA A 98 33.99 17.52 -41.33
N TRP A 99 32.69 17.52 -41.66
CA TRP A 99 31.73 16.50 -41.21
C TRP A 99 32.07 15.11 -41.76
N TYR A 100 32.34 15.03 -43.06
CA TYR A 100 32.64 13.77 -43.73
C TYR A 100 34.12 13.37 -43.67
N GLY A 101 35.00 14.22 -43.12
CA GLY A 101 36.41 13.88 -42.94
C GLY A 101 37.25 14.03 -44.22
N HIS A 102 36.81 14.85 -45.19
CA HIS A 102 37.49 15.04 -46.47
C HIS A 102 38.70 15.98 -46.33
N ASP A 103 39.77 15.49 -45.70
CA ASP A 103 41.01 16.20 -45.39
C ASP A 103 41.61 16.95 -46.59
N LYS A 104 41.67 16.34 -47.78
CA LYS A 104 42.17 16.99 -49.01
C LYS A 104 41.31 18.19 -49.42
N VAL A 105 40.00 18.10 -49.28
CA VAL A 105 39.08 19.21 -49.60
C VAL A 105 39.18 20.30 -48.53
N VAL A 106 39.27 19.91 -47.25
CA VAL A 106 39.52 20.85 -46.15
C VAL A 106 40.81 21.63 -46.39
N ALA A 107 41.89 20.96 -46.79
CA ALA A 107 43.18 21.61 -47.06
C ALA A 107 43.08 22.70 -48.13
N ILE A 108 42.44 22.44 -49.27
CA ILE A 108 42.28 23.46 -50.33
C ILE A 108 41.34 24.59 -49.94
N LEU A 109 40.28 24.30 -49.17
CA LEU A 109 39.39 25.34 -48.64
C LEU A 109 40.15 26.28 -47.69
N LEU A 110 41.00 25.74 -46.81
CA LEU A 110 41.83 26.54 -45.90
C LEU A 110 42.92 27.32 -46.66
N GLN A 111 43.56 26.73 -47.65
CA GLN A 111 44.53 27.42 -48.53
C GLN A 111 43.88 28.60 -49.28
N ALA A 112 42.62 28.43 -49.71
CA ALA A 112 41.81 29.48 -50.32
C ALA A 112 41.21 30.47 -49.30
N ARG A 113 41.67 30.46 -48.04
CA ARG A 113 41.29 31.37 -46.95
C ARG A 113 39.81 31.29 -46.55
N ALA A 114 39.24 30.07 -46.52
CA ALA A 114 37.96 29.83 -45.85
C ALA A 114 38.02 30.31 -44.40
N ASP A 115 36.91 30.86 -43.89
CA ASP A 115 36.84 31.26 -42.49
C ASP A 115 36.77 30.02 -41.60
N VAL A 116 37.92 29.67 -41.02
CA VAL A 116 38.13 28.50 -40.16
C VAL A 116 37.22 28.48 -38.92
N ASN A 117 36.72 29.65 -38.50
CA ASN A 117 35.89 29.81 -37.30
C ASN A 117 34.41 30.08 -37.61
N LYS A 118 34.02 30.15 -38.90
CA LYS A 118 32.61 30.33 -39.29
C LYS A 118 31.80 29.11 -38.88
N GLY A 119 31.00 29.30 -37.83
CA GLY A 119 30.16 28.26 -37.25
C GLY A 119 28.71 28.28 -37.75
N ARG A 120 28.03 27.17 -37.52
CA ARG A 120 26.58 27.01 -37.72
C ARG A 120 25.78 27.87 -36.73
N ARG A 121 24.46 27.94 -36.93
CA ARG A 121 23.54 28.64 -36.01
C ARG A 121 23.54 28.12 -34.58
N ASP A 122 24.00 26.90 -34.32
CA ASP A 122 24.13 26.30 -32.99
C ASP A 122 25.51 26.57 -32.33
N GLY A 123 26.37 27.34 -33.00
CA GLY A 123 27.71 27.68 -32.53
C GLY A 123 28.79 26.64 -32.87
N TRP A 124 28.45 25.56 -33.59
CA TRP A 124 29.43 24.55 -33.98
C TRP A 124 30.34 25.06 -35.10
N THR A 125 31.64 25.06 -34.85
CA THR A 125 32.68 25.36 -35.85
C THR A 125 33.16 24.09 -36.57
N PRO A 126 33.93 24.20 -37.67
CA PRO A 126 34.55 23.05 -38.30
C PRO A 126 35.34 22.18 -37.32
N LEU A 127 36.01 22.80 -36.33
CA LEU A 127 36.76 22.09 -35.30
C LEU A 127 35.86 21.28 -34.36
N HIS A 128 34.66 21.77 -34.02
CA HIS A 128 33.67 20.99 -33.25
C HIS A 128 33.19 19.78 -34.05
N ILE A 129 32.88 19.98 -35.33
CA ILE A 129 32.39 18.92 -36.23
C ILE A 129 33.44 17.82 -36.41
N ALA A 130 34.68 18.20 -36.71
CA ALA A 130 35.78 17.25 -36.87
C ALA A 130 36.05 16.50 -35.55
N SER A 131 35.93 17.19 -34.42
CA SER A 131 36.08 16.57 -33.09
C SER A 131 34.94 15.62 -32.72
N PHE A 132 33.72 15.86 -33.18
CA PHE A 132 32.58 14.97 -32.98
C PHE A 132 32.75 13.66 -33.74
N ASN A 133 33.22 13.74 -34.98
CA ASN A 133 33.36 12.58 -35.86
C ASN A 133 34.71 11.86 -35.73
N GLY A 134 35.67 12.39 -34.96
CA GLY A 134 36.97 11.75 -34.72
C GLY A 134 37.99 11.96 -35.86
N HIS A 135 37.78 12.95 -36.73
CA HIS A 135 38.62 13.17 -37.91
C HIS A 135 39.94 13.87 -37.57
N ALA A 136 40.90 13.12 -37.01
CA ALA A 136 42.19 13.66 -36.53
C ALA A 136 42.98 14.44 -37.61
N ALA A 137 42.99 13.96 -38.86
CA ALA A 137 43.65 14.66 -39.97
C ALA A 137 43.04 16.05 -40.24
N VAL A 138 41.70 16.13 -40.24
CA VAL A 138 40.97 17.40 -40.38
C VAL A 138 41.22 18.32 -39.18
N VAL A 139 41.22 17.79 -37.96
CA VAL A 139 41.55 18.57 -36.74
C VAL A 139 42.95 19.18 -36.85
N SER A 140 43.95 18.40 -37.27
CA SER A 140 45.31 18.90 -37.49
C SER A 140 45.36 20.04 -38.50
N LEU A 141 44.69 19.90 -39.65
CA LEU A 141 44.61 20.95 -40.67
C LEU A 141 43.95 22.23 -40.14
N LEU A 142 42.84 22.10 -39.41
CA LEU A 142 42.13 23.24 -38.82
C LEU A 142 42.98 23.97 -37.77
N LEU A 143 43.71 23.23 -36.92
CA LEU A 143 44.60 23.82 -35.92
C LEU A 143 45.79 24.54 -36.57
N GLN A 144 46.39 23.96 -37.63
CA GLN A 144 47.43 24.62 -38.42
C GLN A 144 46.93 25.94 -39.05
N ALA A 145 45.65 25.97 -39.46
CA ALA A 145 44.97 27.17 -39.95
C ALA A 145 44.50 28.14 -38.84
N ARG A 146 44.98 27.95 -37.59
CA ARG A 146 44.66 28.82 -36.43
C ARG A 146 43.16 28.86 -36.08
N ALA A 147 42.47 27.73 -36.17
CA ALA A 147 41.14 27.56 -35.58
C ALA A 147 41.15 27.93 -34.09
N ASP A 148 40.11 28.60 -33.61
CA ASP A 148 39.94 28.90 -32.19
C ASP A 148 39.64 27.60 -31.42
N ILE A 149 40.67 27.08 -30.76
CA ILE A 149 40.67 25.80 -30.06
C ILE A 149 39.69 25.75 -28.88
N ASN A 150 39.40 26.90 -28.27
CA ASN A 150 38.54 27.01 -27.09
C ASN A 150 37.19 27.66 -27.43
N ARG A 151 36.86 27.79 -28.71
CA ARG A 151 35.55 28.26 -29.14
C ARG A 151 34.47 27.38 -28.53
N ILE A 152 33.40 27.98 -28.03
CA ILE A 152 32.28 27.26 -27.42
C ILE A 152 31.07 27.20 -28.35
N SER A 153 30.37 26.08 -28.32
CA SER A 153 29.03 25.95 -28.90
C SER A 153 27.98 26.73 -28.08
N LYS A 154 26.73 26.76 -28.54
CA LYS A 154 25.63 27.39 -27.77
C LYS A 154 25.38 26.78 -26.40
N VAL A 155 25.78 25.52 -26.17
CA VAL A 155 25.68 24.87 -24.86
C VAL A 155 26.97 25.01 -24.02
N GLY A 156 27.94 25.79 -24.51
CA GLY A 156 29.20 26.04 -23.79
C GLY A 156 30.29 25.01 -24.00
N GLN A 157 30.05 23.96 -24.81
CA GLN A 157 31.01 22.89 -25.05
C GLN A 157 32.12 23.37 -25.99
N THR A 158 33.37 23.07 -25.64
CA THR A 158 34.54 23.22 -26.53
C THR A 158 34.71 21.98 -27.43
N PRO A 159 35.53 22.03 -28.49
CA PRO A 159 35.91 20.84 -29.26
C PRO A 159 36.47 19.71 -28.38
N LEU A 160 37.20 20.06 -27.31
CA LEU A 160 37.73 19.08 -26.36
C LEU A 160 36.63 18.35 -25.57
N HIS A 161 35.54 19.04 -25.17
CA HIS A 161 34.38 18.38 -24.56
C HIS A 161 33.75 17.36 -25.52
N ILE A 162 33.61 17.75 -26.79
CA ILE A 162 32.99 16.92 -27.81
C ILE A 162 33.85 15.68 -28.12
N ALA A 163 35.15 15.86 -28.29
CA ALA A 163 36.08 14.76 -28.49
C ALA A 163 36.08 13.81 -27.27
N ALA A 164 36.06 14.39 -26.05
CA ALA A 164 36.01 13.63 -24.82
C ALA A 164 34.71 12.84 -24.65
N TRP A 165 33.55 13.41 -25.03
CA TRP A 165 32.25 12.74 -24.99
C TRP A 165 32.21 11.50 -25.91
N ASN A 166 32.82 11.61 -27.09
CA ASN A 166 32.79 10.57 -28.11
C ASN A 166 33.96 9.58 -28.01
N GLY A 167 34.91 9.81 -27.11
CA GLY A 167 36.02 8.88 -26.86
C GLY A 167 37.15 8.94 -27.90
N HIS A 168 37.27 10.03 -28.66
CA HIS A 168 38.26 10.16 -29.72
C HIS A 168 39.63 10.58 -29.17
N ASP A 169 40.38 9.62 -28.64
CA ASP A 169 41.69 9.82 -27.99
C ASP A 169 42.70 10.56 -28.88
N SER A 170 42.78 10.20 -30.18
CA SER A 170 43.69 10.85 -31.13
C SER A 170 43.36 12.33 -31.35
N VAL A 171 42.08 12.68 -31.36
CA VAL A 171 41.64 14.09 -31.44
C VAL A 171 41.93 14.81 -30.13
N VAL A 172 41.62 14.18 -28.98
CA VAL A 172 41.91 14.75 -27.66
C VAL A 172 43.40 15.03 -27.53
N GLN A 173 44.26 14.10 -27.95
CA GLN A 173 45.71 14.29 -27.96
C GLN A 173 46.10 15.51 -28.79
N LEU A 174 45.61 15.65 -30.03
CA LEU A 174 45.90 16.82 -30.88
C LEU A 174 45.46 18.14 -30.24
N LEU A 175 44.25 18.17 -29.65
CA LEU A 175 43.73 19.37 -28.99
C LEU A 175 44.56 19.75 -27.75
N LEU A 176 44.98 18.78 -26.94
CA LEU A 176 45.82 19.01 -25.77
C LEU A 176 47.22 19.50 -26.16
N HIS A 177 47.84 18.93 -27.21
CA HIS A 177 49.13 19.41 -27.73
C HIS A 177 49.05 20.86 -28.22
N ALA A 178 47.90 21.24 -28.80
CA ALA A 178 47.61 22.61 -29.21
C ALA A 178 47.15 23.53 -28.06
N ARG A 179 47.29 23.09 -26.80
CA ARG A 179 46.98 23.85 -25.57
C ARG A 179 45.49 24.21 -25.42
N ALA A 180 44.60 23.28 -25.75
CA ALA A 180 43.19 23.40 -25.39
C ALA A 180 43.03 23.53 -23.86
N ASP A 181 42.06 24.33 -23.41
CA ASP A 181 41.76 24.49 -21.99
C ASP A 181 41.10 23.21 -21.44
N VAL A 182 41.90 22.39 -20.78
CA VAL A 182 41.51 21.10 -20.19
C VAL A 182 40.47 21.24 -19.06
N ASN A 183 40.36 22.41 -18.46
CA ASN A 183 39.50 22.68 -17.30
C ASN A 183 38.32 23.61 -17.63
N LYS A 184 38.08 23.89 -18.91
CA LYS A 184 36.94 24.71 -19.32
C LYS A 184 35.63 24.03 -18.93
N ASN A 185 34.69 24.80 -18.41
CA ASN A 185 33.35 24.32 -18.12
C ASN A 185 32.40 24.63 -19.27
N ASP A 186 31.49 23.70 -19.57
CA ASP A 186 30.30 24.01 -20.37
C ASP A 186 29.22 24.75 -19.56
N LYS A 187 28.05 25.01 -20.14
CA LYS A 187 26.96 25.72 -19.44
C LYS A 187 26.31 24.90 -18.32
N ALA A 188 26.42 23.57 -18.34
CA ALA A 188 25.99 22.71 -17.22
C ALA A 188 27.06 22.64 -16.13
N GLY A 189 28.23 23.24 -16.37
CA GLY A 189 29.38 23.22 -15.48
C GLY A 189 30.30 22.02 -15.71
N TRP A 190 30.02 21.14 -16.66
CA TRP A 190 30.82 19.93 -16.87
C TRP A 190 32.16 20.25 -17.52
N THR A 191 33.20 19.51 -17.12
CA THR A 191 34.54 19.56 -17.73
C THR A 191 34.71 18.43 -18.74
N PRO A 192 35.72 18.49 -19.63
CA PRO A 192 36.07 17.36 -20.48
C PRO A 192 36.35 16.08 -19.69
N LEU A 193 36.99 16.18 -18.51
CA LEU A 193 37.28 15.03 -17.65
C LEU A 193 36.00 14.42 -17.07
N TYR A 194 35.05 15.25 -16.62
CA TYR A 194 33.75 14.79 -16.13
C TYR A 194 33.03 13.99 -17.21
N VAL A 195 32.93 14.56 -18.42
CA VAL A 195 32.26 13.94 -19.56
C VAL A 195 32.92 12.63 -19.98
N ALA A 196 34.25 12.59 -20.06
CA ALA A 196 34.98 11.35 -20.39
C ALA A 196 34.76 10.26 -19.33
N SER A 197 34.69 10.66 -18.06
CA SER A 197 34.45 9.75 -16.94
C SER A 197 33.01 9.22 -16.92
N GLU A 198 32.03 10.06 -17.28
CA GLU A 198 30.62 9.68 -17.44
C GLU A 198 30.43 8.67 -18.58
N LYS A 199 31.27 8.71 -19.62
CA LYS A 199 31.18 7.79 -20.76
C LYS A 199 32.13 6.61 -20.70
N GLY A 200 32.97 6.53 -19.67
CA GLY A 200 33.89 5.40 -19.46
C GLY A 200 35.09 5.38 -20.42
N HIS A 201 35.44 6.51 -21.03
CA HIS A 201 36.52 6.58 -22.03
C HIS A 201 37.90 6.60 -21.36
N VAL A 202 38.41 5.42 -21.00
CA VAL A 202 39.65 5.23 -20.23
C VAL A 202 40.85 5.97 -20.84
N ALA A 203 41.09 5.83 -22.14
CA ALA A 203 42.22 6.47 -22.82
C ALA A 203 42.13 8.00 -22.78
N VAL A 204 40.93 8.55 -22.98
CA VAL A 204 40.69 9.99 -22.90
C VAL A 204 40.91 10.50 -21.47
N VAL A 205 40.39 9.78 -20.46
CA VAL A 205 40.60 10.14 -19.04
C VAL A 205 42.09 10.19 -18.71
N ALA A 206 42.86 9.18 -19.13
CA ALA A 206 44.31 9.15 -18.94
C ALA A 206 45.01 10.36 -19.60
N LEU A 207 44.65 10.70 -20.84
CA LEU A 207 45.19 11.86 -21.55
C LEU A 207 44.87 13.19 -20.84
N LEU A 208 43.63 13.35 -20.35
CA LEU A 208 43.21 14.56 -19.65
C LEU A 208 43.91 14.72 -18.29
N ILE A 209 44.07 13.63 -17.54
CA ILE A 209 44.83 13.61 -16.28
C ILE A 209 46.31 13.96 -16.54
N ALA A 210 46.91 13.36 -17.57
CA ALA A 210 48.29 13.66 -17.96
C ALA A 210 48.48 15.14 -18.36
N ALA A 211 47.43 15.78 -18.87
CA ALA A 211 47.38 17.21 -19.16
C ALA A 211 46.96 18.09 -17.97
N HIS A 212 47.01 17.57 -16.74
CA HIS A 212 46.69 18.28 -15.49
C HIS A 212 45.23 18.77 -15.39
N ALA A 213 44.28 17.98 -15.88
CA ALA A 213 42.86 18.17 -15.55
C ALA A 213 42.64 18.10 -14.02
N ARG A 214 41.83 19.01 -13.47
CA ARG A 214 41.48 18.98 -12.04
C ARG A 214 40.48 17.86 -11.78
N VAL A 215 40.89 16.88 -10.98
CA VAL A 215 40.15 15.62 -10.76
C VAL A 215 38.93 15.75 -9.85
N ASP A 216 38.91 16.70 -8.91
CA ASP A 216 37.84 16.85 -7.90
C ASP A 216 36.88 18.01 -8.15
N GLN A 217 36.74 18.45 -9.40
CA GLN A 217 35.77 19.50 -9.72
C GLN A 217 34.35 18.99 -9.49
N ARG A 218 33.70 19.49 -8.44
CA ARG A 218 32.28 19.25 -8.14
C ARG A 218 31.40 20.09 -9.07
N ARG A 219 30.56 19.45 -9.88
CA ARG A 219 29.76 20.09 -10.96
C ARG A 219 28.34 19.53 -11.07
N GLY A 220 27.51 20.17 -11.89
CA GLY A 220 26.10 19.80 -12.09
C GLY A 220 25.19 20.17 -10.92
N CYS A 221 23.92 19.75 -11.02
CA CYS A 221 22.91 20.01 -9.99
C CYS A 221 23.26 19.38 -8.64
N ASP A 222 23.93 18.22 -8.62
CA ASP A 222 24.21 17.45 -7.40
C ASP A 222 25.65 17.60 -6.89
N ALA A 223 26.45 18.47 -7.51
CA ALA A 223 27.85 18.70 -7.15
C ALA A 223 28.73 17.43 -7.24
N TRP A 224 28.48 16.57 -8.25
CA TRP A 224 29.24 15.34 -8.47
C TRP A 224 30.64 15.63 -9.01
N THR A 225 31.60 14.78 -8.61
CA THR A 225 32.95 14.75 -9.18
C THR A 225 33.03 13.71 -10.32
N PRO A 226 34.07 13.75 -11.18
CA PRO A 226 34.38 12.65 -12.11
C PRO A 226 34.38 11.26 -11.47
N LEU A 227 34.83 11.15 -10.21
CA LEU A 227 34.84 9.89 -9.47
C LEU A 227 33.42 9.40 -9.13
N HIS A 228 32.49 10.29 -8.78
CA HIS A 228 31.09 9.93 -8.54
C HIS A 228 30.44 9.32 -9.78
N VAL A 229 30.58 9.98 -10.93
CA VAL A 229 29.93 9.53 -12.16
C VAL A 229 30.57 8.25 -12.71
N ALA A 230 31.88 8.09 -12.57
CA ALA A 230 32.57 6.84 -12.92
C ALA A 230 32.15 5.69 -12.00
N ALA A 231 32.02 5.94 -10.70
CA ALA A 231 31.61 4.94 -9.73
C ALA A 231 30.14 4.52 -9.91
N CYS A 232 29.25 5.48 -10.18
CA CYS A 232 27.83 5.24 -10.47
C CYS A 232 27.63 4.38 -11.73
N ASN A 233 28.46 4.55 -12.76
CA ASN A 233 28.36 3.79 -14.01
C ASN A 233 29.21 2.50 -14.03
N GLY A 234 29.96 2.22 -12.97
CA GLY A 234 30.72 0.96 -12.87
C GLY A 234 32.02 0.92 -13.65
N TYR A 235 32.57 2.07 -14.08
CA TYR A 235 33.79 2.12 -14.88
C TYR A 235 35.06 1.96 -14.03
N ALA A 236 35.33 0.73 -13.58
CA ALA A 236 36.44 0.40 -12.68
C ALA A 236 37.81 0.92 -13.16
N ALA A 237 38.11 0.83 -14.47
CA ALA A 237 39.36 1.35 -15.03
C ALA A 237 39.47 2.88 -14.91
N VAL A 238 38.37 3.61 -15.13
CA VAL A 238 38.32 5.08 -14.93
C VAL A 238 38.47 5.43 -13.46
N VAL A 239 37.77 4.70 -12.57
CA VAL A 239 37.89 4.86 -11.12
C VAL A 239 39.34 4.68 -10.68
N SER A 240 40.01 3.63 -11.15
CA SER A 240 41.44 3.38 -10.84
C SER A 240 42.33 4.55 -11.29
N LEU A 241 42.13 5.09 -12.49
CA LEU A 241 42.91 6.23 -12.98
C LEU A 241 42.68 7.50 -12.15
N LEU A 242 41.43 7.78 -11.77
CA LEU A 242 41.08 8.94 -10.96
C LEU A 242 41.69 8.84 -9.55
N LEU A 243 41.65 7.66 -8.93
CA LEU A 243 42.26 7.41 -7.62
C LEU A 243 43.80 7.53 -7.68
N GLN A 244 44.44 6.99 -8.72
CA GLN A 244 45.88 7.17 -8.96
C GLN A 244 46.26 8.65 -9.13
N ALA A 245 45.34 9.46 -9.67
CA ALA A 245 45.48 10.90 -9.79
C ALA A 245 45.10 11.67 -8.51
N SER A 246 45.01 10.98 -7.36
CA SER A 246 44.69 11.55 -6.05
C SER A 246 43.31 12.22 -5.97
N ALA A 247 42.31 11.71 -6.69
CA ALA A 247 40.92 12.13 -6.49
C ALA A 247 40.46 11.80 -5.07
N ASP A 248 39.73 12.72 -4.45
CA ASP A 248 39.18 12.53 -3.11
C ASP A 248 38.09 11.45 -3.10
N VAL A 249 38.43 10.28 -2.57
CA VAL A 249 37.56 9.11 -2.48
C VAL A 249 36.32 9.35 -1.62
N ASN A 250 36.38 10.30 -0.69
CA ASN A 250 35.32 10.61 0.28
C ASN A 250 34.57 11.90 -0.03
N SER A 251 34.80 12.49 -1.22
CA SER A 251 34.06 13.67 -1.64
C SER A 251 32.56 13.40 -1.66
N THR A 252 31.78 14.37 -1.19
CA THR A 252 30.32 14.26 -1.06
C THR A 252 29.57 15.10 -2.07
N SER A 253 28.47 14.55 -2.57
CA SER A 253 27.44 15.28 -3.32
C SER A 253 26.65 16.24 -2.42
N LYS A 254 25.73 17.03 -3.00
CA LYS A 254 24.81 17.87 -2.22
C LYS A 254 23.88 17.09 -1.28
N ALA A 255 23.65 15.81 -1.54
CA ALA A 255 22.85 14.94 -0.68
C ALA A 255 23.71 14.17 0.34
N GLY A 256 25.01 14.43 0.41
CA GLY A 256 25.94 13.70 1.28
C GLY A 256 26.45 12.38 0.69
N TRP A 257 26.12 12.07 -0.56
CA TRP A 257 26.49 10.80 -1.18
C TRP A 257 27.97 10.80 -1.58
N THR A 258 28.69 9.73 -1.24
CA THR A 258 30.05 9.48 -1.73
C THR A 258 30.05 8.59 -2.99
N PRO A 259 31.17 8.47 -3.72
CA PRO A 259 31.30 7.49 -4.80
C PRO A 259 30.98 6.06 -4.36
N LEU A 260 31.28 5.70 -3.10
CA LEU A 260 30.98 4.39 -2.53
C LEU A 260 29.46 4.14 -2.40
N HIS A 261 28.67 5.15 -2.04
CA HIS A 261 27.20 5.04 -2.01
C HIS A 261 26.63 4.79 -3.42
N LEU A 262 27.12 5.51 -4.43
CA LEU A 262 26.65 5.38 -5.80
C LEU A 262 27.00 4.01 -6.40
N ALA A 263 28.22 3.52 -6.14
CA ALA A 263 28.63 2.16 -6.51
C ALA A 263 27.76 1.10 -5.80
N ALA A 264 27.40 1.34 -4.54
CA ALA A 264 26.54 0.46 -3.77
C ALA A 264 25.11 0.39 -4.32
N VAL A 265 24.52 1.51 -4.76
CA VAL A 265 23.17 1.51 -5.37
C VAL A 265 23.10 0.60 -6.59
N LYS A 266 24.12 0.66 -7.44
CA LYS A 266 24.15 -0.05 -8.73
C LYS A 266 24.78 -1.44 -8.65
N GLY A 267 25.30 -1.85 -7.49
CA GLY A 267 25.86 -3.19 -7.30
C GLY A 267 27.25 -3.38 -7.94
N HIS A 268 28.03 -2.32 -8.11
CA HIS A 268 29.32 -2.39 -8.80
C HIS A 268 30.46 -2.87 -7.89
N ALA A 269 30.51 -4.18 -7.62
CA ALA A 269 31.46 -4.81 -6.69
C ALA A 269 32.94 -4.43 -6.97
N ALA A 270 33.37 -4.49 -8.24
CA ALA A 270 34.75 -4.15 -8.61
C ALA A 270 35.10 -2.68 -8.29
N VAL A 271 34.15 -1.76 -8.46
CA VAL A 271 34.34 -0.36 -8.07
C VAL A 271 34.39 -0.21 -6.55
N VAL A 272 33.50 -0.90 -5.83
CA VAL A 272 33.51 -0.92 -4.36
C VAL A 272 34.87 -1.39 -3.83
N SER A 273 35.41 -2.50 -4.34
CA SER A 273 36.74 -2.99 -3.95
C SER A 273 37.85 -1.96 -4.20
N LEU A 274 37.82 -1.26 -5.34
CA LEU A 274 38.80 -0.21 -5.65
C LEU A 274 38.69 1.00 -4.69
N LEU A 275 37.46 1.43 -4.38
CA LEU A 275 37.23 2.55 -3.47
C LEU A 275 37.65 2.21 -2.04
N LEU A 276 37.31 1.01 -1.55
CA LEU A 276 37.73 0.54 -0.22
C LEU A 276 39.26 0.39 -0.13
N GLY A 277 39.88 -0.16 -1.18
CA GLY A 277 41.35 -0.25 -1.29
C GLY A 277 42.05 1.11 -1.33
N ALA A 278 41.32 2.18 -1.68
CA ALA A 278 41.78 3.56 -1.62
C ALA A 278 41.32 4.31 -0.36
N ASN A 279 40.98 3.58 0.71
CA ASN A 279 40.56 4.13 2.02
C ASN A 279 39.28 4.97 1.98
N ALA A 280 38.29 4.57 1.16
CA ALA A 280 36.93 5.08 1.29
C ALA A 280 36.39 4.82 2.71
N ASN A 281 35.77 5.81 3.32
CA ASN A 281 35.09 5.65 4.61
C ASN A 281 33.83 4.79 4.42
N VAL A 282 33.93 3.51 4.78
CA VAL A 282 32.87 2.51 4.67
C VAL A 282 31.61 2.88 5.48
N ASN A 283 31.77 3.66 6.55
CA ASN A 283 30.72 4.08 7.47
C ASN A 283 30.25 5.52 7.25
N GLN A 284 30.70 6.18 6.17
CA GLN A 284 30.20 7.51 5.83
C GLN A 284 28.70 7.44 5.59
N THR A 285 27.95 8.32 6.25
CA THR A 285 26.51 8.44 6.04
C THR A 285 26.20 9.57 5.07
N ASP A 286 25.13 9.39 4.29
CA ASP A 286 24.48 10.47 3.55
C ASP A 286 23.60 11.35 4.45
N HIS A 287 22.85 12.30 3.88
CA HIS A 287 21.97 13.19 4.64
C HIS A 287 20.74 12.49 5.26
N GLU A 288 20.38 11.29 4.78
CA GLU A 288 19.36 10.44 5.38
C GLU A 288 19.96 9.45 6.40
N GLY A 289 21.24 9.61 6.75
CA GLY A 289 21.93 8.74 7.69
C GLY A 289 22.24 7.36 7.13
N GLN A 290 22.05 7.11 5.83
CA GLN A 290 22.29 5.81 5.23
C GLN A 290 23.78 5.63 4.92
N THR A 291 24.31 4.46 5.26
CA THR A 291 25.65 4.01 4.84
C THR A 291 25.55 3.19 3.55
N PRO A 292 26.67 2.94 2.84
CA PRO A 292 26.70 2.00 1.72
C PRO A 292 26.16 0.59 2.06
N LEU A 293 26.32 0.15 3.32
CA LEU A 293 25.79 -1.14 3.79
C LEU A 293 24.25 -1.14 3.85
N HIS A 294 23.60 -0.04 4.25
CA HIS A 294 22.15 0.09 4.19
C HIS A 294 21.64 -0.08 2.75
N ILE A 295 22.29 0.60 1.82
CA ILE A 295 21.92 0.58 0.39
C ILE A 295 22.11 -0.81 -0.19
N ALA A 296 23.25 -1.46 0.07
CA ALA A 296 23.52 -2.81 -0.41
C ALA A 296 22.50 -3.83 0.16
N ALA A 297 22.14 -3.67 1.44
CA ALA A 297 21.13 -4.50 2.11
C ALA A 297 19.72 -4.28 1.55
N GLU A 298 19.32 -3.03 1.27
CA GLU A 298 18.02 -2.73 0.65
C GLU A 298 17.93 -3.29 -0.78
N LYS A 299 18.98 -3.10 -1.59
CA LYS A 299 18.99 -3.46 -3.02
C LYS A 299 19.28 -4.94 -3.31
N GLY A 300 19.66 -5.73 -2.31
CA GLY A 300 19.91 -7.16 -2.51
C GLY A 300 21.29 -7.49 -3.07
N HIS A 301 22.28 -6.59 -2.93
CA HIS A 301 23.62 -6.77 -3.47
C HIS A 301 24.52 -7.58 -2.52
N ALA A 302 24.26 -8.88 -2.40
CA ALA A 302 24.97 -9.74 -1.45
C ALA A 302 26.52 -9.69 -1.54
N PRO A 303 27.15 -9.72 -2.74
CA PRO A 303 28.61 -9.60 -2.84
C PRO A 303 29.16 -8.28 -2.27
N LEU A 304 28.38 -7.20 -2.35
CA LEU A 304 28.79 -5.91 -1.79
C LEU A 304 28.69 -5.90 -0.28
N VAL A 305 27.67 -6.56 0.28
CA VAL A 305 27.55 -6.71 1.74
C VAL A 305 28.78 -7.43 2.29
N THR A 306 29.24 -8.51 1.65
CA THR A 306 30.48 -9.20 2.04
C THR A 306 31.68 -8.26 2.00
N LEU A 307 31.90 -7.56 0.88
CA LEU A 307 33.03 -6.62 0.73
C LEU A 307 33.01 -5.48 1.76
N LEU A 308 31.82 -4.95 2.08
CA LEU A 308 31.68 -3.88 3.06
C LEU A 308 31.96 -4.37 4.48
N LEU A 309 31.47 -5.57 4.84
CA LEU A 309 31.73 -6.17 6.15
C LEU A 309 33.20 -6.58 6.33
N GLU A 310 33.85 -7.10 5.28
CA GLU A 310 35.30 -7.36 5.26
C GLU A 310 36.14 -6.08 5.43
N ALA A 311 35.57 -4.92 5.09
CA ALA A 311 36.18 -3.62 5.28
C ALA A 311 35.74 -2.91 6.58
N ASP A 312 35.30 -3.68 7.59
CA ASP A 312 34.89 -3.19 8.91
C ASP A 312 33.69 -2.20 8.88
N ALA A 313 32.73 -2.42 7.99
CA ALA A 313 31.45 -1.70 8.05
C ALA A 313 30.73 -1.97 9.38
N ASP A 314 30.30 -0.92 10.07
CA ASP A 314 29.49 -1.03 11.26
C ASP A 314 28.07 -1.46 10.87
N ILE A 315 27.74 -2.69 11.26
CA ILE A 315 26.53 -3.41 10.90
C ILE A 315 25.26 -2.85 11.58
N ASN A 316 25.41 -2.05 12.64
CA ASN A 316 24.31 -1.61 13.50
C ASN A 316 24.01 -0.10 13.41
N ILE A 317 24.67 0.64 12.50
CA ILE A 317 24.35 2.06 12.26
C ILE A 317 22.86 2.18 11.90
N LYS A 318 22.19 3.18 12.48
CA LYS A 318 20.82 3.54 12.14
C LYS A 318 20.79 4.71 11.16
N SER A 319 19.96 4.60 10.14
CA SER A 319 19.59 5.74 9.31
C SER A 319 18.83 6.78 10.13
N ARG A 320 18.59 7.96 9.55
CA ARG A 320 17.77 9.02 10.16
C ARG A 320 16.34 8.57 10.44
N GLY A 321 15.82 7.63 9.63
CA GLY A 321 14.55 6.96 9.89
C GLY A 321 14.60 5.91 10.99
N GLY A 322 15.78 5.62 11.56
CA GLY A 322 15.98 4.62 12.60
C GLY A 322 16.26 3.21 12.08
N MET A 323 16.23 2.98 10.77
CA MET A 323 16.41 1.66 10.16
C MET A 323 17.88 1.24 10.18
N THR A 324 18.16 -0.02 10.54
CA THR A 324 19.48 -0.66 10.40
C THR A 324 19.58 -1.39 9.06
N PRO A 325 20.79 -1.82 8.61
CA PRO A 325 20.93 -2.69 7.45
C PRO A 325 20.12 -3.99 7.56
N LEU A 326 20.04 -4.58 8.77
CA LEU A 326 19.22 -5.76 9.03
C LEU A 326 17.72 -5.47 8.86
N CYS A 327 17.23 -4.33 9.35
CA CYS A 327 15.85 -3.91 9.10
C CYS A 327 15.55 -3.76 7.60
N MET A 328 16.48 -3.18 6.83
CA MET A 328 16.33 -3.03 5.38
C MET A 328 16.25 -4.39 4.68
N ALA A 329 17.17 -5.31 5.00
CA ALA A 329 17.18 -6.65 4.43
C ALA A 329 15.90 -7.43 4.80
N ALA A 330 15.48 -7.33 6.06
CA ALA A 330 14.29 -8.01 6.58
C ALA A 330 13.00 -7.52 5.91
N PHE A 331 12.83 -6.21 5.75
CA PHE A 331 11.65 -5.63 5.10
C PHE A 331 11.59 -5.92 3.59
N ASN A 332 12.74 -5.90 2.91
CA ASN A 332 12.83 -6.09 1.45
C ASN A 332 12.95 -7.56 1.02
N GLY A 333 12.90 -8.52 1.94
CA GLY A 333 12.90 -9.95 1.59
C GLY A 333 14.27 -10.50 1.17
N GLN A 334 15.37 -9.87 1.60
CA GLN A 334 16.72 -10.22 1.18
C GLN A 334 17.30 -11.34 2.05
N GLU A 335 16.86 -12.59 1.82
CA GLU A 335 17.22 -13.74 2.68
C GLU A 335 18.72 -13.97 2.82
N ALA A 336 19.46 -13.99 1.71
CA ALA A 336 20.91 -14.20 1.71
C ALA A 336 21.64 -13.11 2.53
N ILE A 337 21.19 -11.86 2.40
CA ILE A 337 21.77 -10.74 3.14
C ILE A 337 21.42 -10.84 4.63
N THR A 338 20.17 -11.15 4.97
CA THR A 338 19.77 -11.35 6.36
C THR A 338 20.63 -12.44 7.01
N SER A 339 20.83 -13.58 6.34
CA SER A 339 21.70 -14.64 6.84
C SER A 339 23.14 -14.16 7.06
N MET A 340 23.71 -13.41 6.10
CA MET A 340 25.06 -12.86 6.25
C MET A 340 25.15 -11.88 7.41
N LEU A 341 24.22 -10.94 7.53
CA LEU A 341 24.22 -9.93 8.60
C LEU A 341 24.10 -10.59 9.98
N LEU A 342 23.24 -11.58 10.14
CA LEU A 342 23.10 -12.35 11.38
C LEU A 342 24.37 -13.15 11.69
N SER A 343 25.02 -13.75 10.68
CA SER A 343 26.29 -14.47 10.86
C SER A 343 27.45 -13.55 11.28
N CYS A 344 27.37 -12.27 10.90
CA CYS A 344 28.29 -11.22 11.32
C CYS A 344 27.82 -10.48 12.58
N ASN A 345 26.95 -11.12 13.38
CA ASN A 345 26.55 -10.66 14.70
C ASN A 345 25.81 -9.31 14.72
N ALA A 346 25.02 -9.02 13.67
CA ALA A 346 24.05 -7.93 13.68
C ALA A 346 23.10 -8.05 14.87
N ASP A 347 22.77 -6.93 15.51
CA ASP A 347 21.81 -6.94 16.62
C ASP A 347 20.40 -7.22 16.07
N VAL A 348 19.94 -8.45 16.30
CA VAL A 348 18.65 -8.97 15.84
C VAL A 348 17.45 -8.21 16.42
N ASN A 349 17.64 -7.53 17.55
CA ASN A 349 16.58 -6.84 18.29
C ASN A 349 16.64 -5.32 18.17
N LEU A 350 17.64 -4.77 17.48
CA LEU A 350 17.79 -3.33 17.32
C LEU A 350 16.64 -2.76 16.47
N PRO A 351 15.74 -1.94 17.04
CA PRO A 351 14.53 -1.56 16.33
C PRO A 351 14.80 -0.49 15.28
N GLY A 352 14.07 -0.61 14.17
CA GLY A 352 13.97 0.34 13.08
C GLY A 352 13.08 1.55 13.39
N THR A 353 12.42 2.07 12.35
CA THR A 353 11.44 3.16 12.48
C THR A 353 10.27 2.77 13.37
N ASP A 354 9.75 3.72 14.15
CA ASP A 354 8.61 3.54 15.07
C ASP A 354 8.76 2.37 16.05
N GLY A 355 9.99 1.99 16.39
CA GLY A 355 10.25 0.88 17.30
C GLY A 355 10.01 -0.51 16.68
N GLN A 356 9.89 -0.62 15.35
CA GLN A 356 9.67 -1.92 14.71
C GLN A 356 10.95 -2.76 14.70
N SER A 357 10.93 -3.92 15.34
CA SER A 357 12.04 -4.88 15.25
C SER A 357 12.21 -5.44 13.83
N PRO A 358 13.41 -5.95 13.45
CA PRO A 358 13.58 -6.69 12.20
C PRO A 358 12.56 -7.81 12.01
N LEU A 359 12.19 -8.51 13.10
CA LEU A 359 11.17 -9.57 13.07
C LEU A 359 9.79 -9.02 12.71
N LEU A 360 9.36 -7.92 13.34
CA LEU A 360 8.07 -7.31 13.03
C LEU A 360 8.00 -6.78 11.59
N LEU A 361 9.11 -6.24 11.07
CA LEU A 361 9.22 -5.82 9.67
C LEU A 361 9.08 -7.01 8.70
N ALA A 362 9.78 -8.11 8.97
CA ALA A 362 9.68 -9.33 8.16
C ALA A 362 8.26 -9.94 8.18
N VAL A 363 7.61 -9.97 9.36
CA VAL A 363 6.22 -10.43 9.51
C VAL A 363 5.25 -9.51 8.76
N THR A 364 5.45 -8.19 8.86
CA THR A 364 4.61 -7.21 8.15
C THR A 364 4.70 -7.38 6.64
N ALA A 365 5.91 -7.65 6.13
CA ALA A 365 6.15 -7.86 4.70
C ALA A 365 5.87 -9.30 4.22
N GLY A 366 5.59 -10.25 5.14
CA GLY A 366 5.23 -11.62 4.80
C GLY A 366 6.41 -12.57 4.51
N HIS A 367 7.64 -12.19 4.85
CA HIS A 367 8.87 -12.92 4.49
C HIS A 367 9.17 -14.07 5.46
N LYS A 368 8.47 -15.20 5.26
CA LYS A 368 8.54 -16.40 6.14
C LYS A 368 9.96 -16.94 6.36
N GLY A 369 10.78 -17.04 5.31
CA GLY A 369 12.16 -17.52 5.45
C GLY A 369 12.99 -16.62 6.37
N ILE A 370 12.81 -15.31 6.27
CA ILE A 370 13.45 -14.32 7.15
C ILE A 370 12.95 -14.41 8.57
N VAL A 371 11.64 -14.58 8.77
CA VAL A 371 11.06 -14.78 10.11
C VAL A 371 11.71 -15.99 10.80
N GLY A 372 11.85 -17.11 10.08
CA GLY A 372 12.54 -18.29 10.61
C GLY A 372 14.00 -18.00 11.00
N MET A 373 14.76 -17.32 10.13
CA MET A 373 16.15 -16.93 10.43
C MET A 373 16.27 -16.04 11.66
N LEU A 374 15.39 -15.04 11.79
CA LEU A 374 15.39 -14.10 12.92
C LEU A 374 15.02 -14.78 14.24
N LEU A 375 14.02 -15.68 14.24
CA LEU A 375 13.65 -16.44 15.43
C LEU A 375 14.80 -17.34 15.91
N VAL A 376 15.47 -18.04 14.98
CA VAL A 376 16.66 -18.86 15.31
C VAL A 376 17.81 -18.01 15.85
N ALA A 377 17.97 -16.77 15.36
CA ALA A 377 18.97 -15.83 15.82
C ALA A 377 18.63 -15.14 17.16
N GLY A 378 17.51 -15.48 17.80
CA GLY A 378 17.12 -14.92 19.11
C GLY A 378 16.38 -13.59 19.05
N ALA A 379 15.64 -13.34 17.96
CA ALA A 379 14.72 -12.21 17.91
C ALA A 379 13.65 -12.30 19.01
N ASP A 380 13.35 -11.17 19.65
CA ASP A 380 12.25 -11.05 20.60
C ASP A 380 10.91 -11.17 19.87
N VAL A 381 10.31 -12.37 19.98
CA VAL A 381 9.02 -12.72 19.38
C VAL A 381 7.85 -11.91 19.94
N ASN A 382 7.99 -11.35 21.15
CA ASN A 382 6.96 -10.58 21.84
C ASN A 382 7.23 -9.06 21.79
N GLY A 383 8.30 -8.65 21.10
CA GLY A 383 8.72 -7.27 20.96
C GLY A 383 7.68 -6.42 20.22
N ALA A 384 7.01 -5.52 20.96
CA ALA A 384 6.00 -4.63 20.39
C ALA A 384 6.60 -3.31 19.91
N ASN A 385 6.07 -2.76 18.82
CA ASN A 385 6.49 -1.45 18.31
C ASN A 385 5.90 -0.28 19.14
N ALA A 386 6.18 0.96 18.72
CA ALA A 386 5.65 2.16 19.35
C ALA A 386 4.12 2.27 19.34
N HIS A 387 3.38 1.41 18.62
CA HIS A 387 1.92 1.32 18.64
C HIS A 387 1.40 0.11 19.44
N GLY A 388 2.29 -0.72 19.99
CA GLY A 388 1.93 -1.93 20.72
C GLY A 388 1.61 -3.12 19.83
N TYR A 389 1.90 -3.06 18.53
CA TYR A 389 1.71 -4.22 17.65
C TYR A 389 2.86 -5.21 17.84
N THR A 390 2.50 -6.43 18.24
CA THR A 390 3.41 -7.57 18.32
C THR A 390 3.50 -8.29 16.96
N PRO A 391 4.55 -9.09 16.72
CA PRO A 391 4.64 -9.96 15.56
C PRO A 391 3.40 -10.86 15.41
N LEU A 392 2.94 -11.48 16.50
CA LEU A 392 1.77 -12.37 16.49
C LEU A 392 0.51 -11.61 16.07
N ALA A 393 0.23 -10.47 16.70
CA ALA A 393 -0.94 -9.65 16.36
C ALA A 393 -0.90 -9.19 14.90
N ARG A 394 0.28 -8.85 14.36
CA ARG A 394 0.45 -8.47 12.96
C ARG A 394 0.22 -9.64 12.01
N ALA A 395 0.75 -10.83 12.29
CA ALA A 395 0.50 -12.03 11.48
C ALA A 395 -0.99 -12.41 11.46
N THR A 396 -1.66 -12.34 12.62
CA THR A 396 -3.11 -12.57 12.73
C THR A 396 -3.91 -11.52 11.97
N MET A 397 -3.52 -10.23 12.05
CA MET A 397 -4.16 -9.17 11.24
C MET A 397 -4.00 -9.41 9.74
N ASN A 398 -2.87 -9.96 9.30
CA ASN A 398 -2.64 -10.29 7.90
C ASN A 398 -3.34 -11.59 7.44
N GLY A 399 -3.88 -12.38 8.36
CA GLY A 399 -4.49 -13.68 8.07
C GLY A 399 -3.47 -14.76 7.65
N ASP A 400 -2.20 -14.61 8.02
CA ASP A 400 -1.13 -15.53 7.61
C ASP A 400 -0.94 -16.63 8.68
N SER A 401 -1.67 -17.74 8.53
CA SER A 401 -1.64 -18.86 9.49
C SER A 401 -0.25 -19.45 9.66
N VAL A 402 0.55 -19.50 8.59
CA VAL A 402 1.92 -20.04 8.63
C VAL A 402 2.80 -19.16 9.51
N LEU A 403 2.72 -17.83 9.37
CA LEU A 403 3.45 -16.93 10.25
C LEU A 403 2.99 -17.04 11.71
N VAL A 404 1.68 -17.20 11.95
CA VAL A 404 1.16 -17.39 13.31
C VAL A 404 1.71 -18.68 13.92
N GLU A 405 1.70 -19.80 13.20
CA GLU A 405 2.31 -21.06 13.64
C GLU A 405 3.81 -20.91 13.94
N MET A 406 4.57 -20.26 13.03
CA MET A 406 5.99 -20.02 13.23
C MET A 406 6.28 -19.19 14.48
N LEU A 407 5.48 -18.15 14.73
CA LEU A 407 5.64 -17.27 15.89
C LEU A 407 5.27 -17.98 17.19
N LEU A 408 4.17 -18.74 17.21
CA LEU A 408 3.78 -19.54 18.37
C LEU A 408 4.83 -20.62 18.68
N ALA A 409 5.35 -21.30 17.67
CA ALA A 409 6.47 -22.24 17.82
C ALA A 409 7.75 -21.54 18.33
N GLY A 410 7.93 -20.27 17.97
CA GLY A 410 8.99 -19.38 18.48
C GLY A 410 8.77 -18.82 19.89
N GLY A 411 7.67 -19.17 20.56
CA GLY A 411 7.37 -18.73 21.93
C GLY A 411 6.59 -17.41 22.04
N ALA A 412 5.84 -17.03 21.00
CA ALA A 412 4.93 -15.89 21.08
C ALA A 412 3.87 -16.08 22.17
N ASP A 413 3.65 -15.07 23.01
CA ASP A 413 2.56 -15.06 23.97
C ASP A 413 1.22 -14.82 23.25
N VAL A 414 0.42 -15.88 23.16
CA VAL A 414 -0.90 -15.89 22.51
C VAL A 414 -1.88 -14.89 23.14
N ASN A 415 -1.67 -14.54 24.41
CA ASN A 415 -2.53 -13.66 25.19
C ASN A 415 -2.00 -12.24 25.34
N GLN A 416 -0.86 -11.92 24.72
CA GLN A 416 -0.32 -10.57 24.75
C GLN A 416 -1.30 -9.60 24.07
N THR A 417 -1.54 -8.47 24.75
CA THR A 417 -2.47 -7.45 24.27
C THR A 417 -1.74 -6.28 23.62
N ASP A 418 -2.35 -5.72 22.59
CA ASP A 418 -1.89 -4.45 22.00
C ASP A 418 -2.27 -3.24 22.88
N LYS A 419 -1.96 -2.02 22.41
CA LYS A 419 -2.33 -0.79 23.13
C LYS A 419 -3.83 -0.58 23.32
N ASP A 420 -4.69 -1.24 22.55
CA ASP A 420 -6.14 -1.19 22.68
C ASP A 420 -6.68 -2.32 23.58
N GLY A 421 -5.80 -3.18 24.12
CA GLY A 421 -6.17 -4.34 24.92
C GLY A 421 -6.60 -5.55 24.09
N ARG A 422 -6.34 -5.58 22.78
CA ARG A 422 -6.77 -6.68 21.90
C ARG A 422 -5.72 -7.78 21.88
N THR A 423 -6.16 -9.01 22.11
CA THR A 423 -5.36 -10.24 21.90
C THR A 423 -5.43 -10.70 20.44
N ALA A 424 -4.59 -11.65 20.04
CA ALA A 424 -4.65 -12.26 18.71
C ALA A 424 -6.03 -12.88 18.43
N ILE A 425 -6.62 -13.60 19.40
CA ILE A 425 -7.94 -14.21 19.24
C ILE A 425 -9.06 -13.19 19.15
N PHE A 426 -8.95 -12.04 19.83
CA PHE A 426 -9.87 -10.92 19.64
C PHE A 426 -9.84 -10.42 18.19
N VAL A 427 -8.64 -10.22 17.64
CA VAL A 427 -8.47 -9.76 16.25
C VAL A 427 -9.06 -10.76 15.26
N ALA A 428 -8.72 -12.05 15.36
CA ALA A 428 -9.26 -13.10 14.49
C ALA A 428 -10.80 -13.17 14.55
N SER A 429 -11.36 -13.10 15.77
CA SER A 429 -12.81 -13.07 16.00
C SER A 429 -13.50 -11.85 15.39
N SER A 430 -12.85 -10.68 15.46
CA SER A 430 -13.37 -9.43 14.89
C SER A 430 -13.37 -9.43 13.35
N LYS A 431 -12.44 -10.17 12.73
CA LYS A 431 -12.33 -10.32 11.27
C LYS A 431 -13.18 -11.46 10.71
N GLY A 432 -13.64 -12.38 11.56
CA GLY A 432 -14.39 -13.54 11.12
C GLY A 432 -13.53 -14.67 10.56
N ASP A 433 -12.24 -14.71 10.93
CA ASP A 433 -11.28 -15.70 10.45
C ASP A 433 -11.40 -16.99 11.28
N ASP A 434 -12.34 -17.85 10.90
CA ASP A 434 -12.67 -19.08 11.62
C ASP A 434 -11.49 -20.07 11.73
N PRO A 435 -10.69 -20.34 10.68
CA PRO A 435 -9.47 -21.15 10.80
C PRO A 435 -8.42 -20.56 11.74
N MET A 436 -8.22 -19.23 11.71
CA MET A 436 -7.27 -18.58 12.62
C MET A 436 -7.75 -18.64 14.08
N VAL A 437 -9.06 -18.55 14.32
CA VAL A 437 -9.63 -18.77 15.66
C VAL A 437 -9.35 -20.20 16.12
N ASP A 438 -9.52 -21.22 15.28
CA ASP A 438 -9.21 -22.61 15.64
C ASP A 438 -7.74 -22.77 16.03
N LEU A 439 -6.83 -22.27 15.20
CA LEU A 439 -5.39 -22.30 15.44
C LEU A 439 -5.02 -21.64 16.79
N LEU A 440 -5.57 -20.45 17.07
CA LEU A 440 -5.29 -19.75 18.32
C LEU A 440 -5.89 -20.46 19.54
N LEU A 441 -7.04 -21.12 19.40
CA LEU A 441 -7.64 -21.94 20.45
C LEU A 441 -6.82 -23.21 20.73
N GLU A 442 -6.30 -23.86 19.69
CA GLU A 442 -5.34 -24.97 19.82
C GLU A 442 -4.08 -24.53 20.56
N ALA A 443 -3.67 -23.26 20.40
CA ALA A 443 -2.58 -22.63 21.14
C ALA A 443 -2.99 -22.09 22.54
N HIS A 444 -4.17 -22.47 23.05
CA HIS A 444 -4.68 -22.07 24.37
C HIS A 444 -4.88 -20.55 24.57
N ALA A 445 -5.33 -19.84 23.53
CA ALA A 445 -5.75 -18.44 23.67
C ALA A 445 -6.90 -18.26 24.67
N ASP A 446 -6.77 -17.29 25.56
CA ASP A 446 -7.79 -16.92 26.54
C ASP A 446 -8.88 -16.07 25.87
N VAL A 447 -10.07 -16.66 25.78
CA VAL A 447 -11.26 -16.05 25.18
C VAL A 447 -11.96 -15.03 26.09
N THR A 448 -11.52 -14.88 27.34
CA THR A 448 -12.12 -13.98 28.34
C THR A 448 -11.50 -12.59 28.35
N ILE A 449 -10.29 -12.43 27.80
CA ILE A 449 -9.56 -11.15 27.79
C ILE A 449 -10.29 -10.15 26.89
N ALA A 450 -10.80 -9.09 27.52
CA ALA A 450 -11.50 -8.01 26.83
C ALA A 450 -10.56 -6.86 26.47
N ASN A 451 -10.91 -6.14 25.40
CA ASN A 451 -10.23 -4.90 25.03
C ASN A 451 -10.50 -3.76 26.05
N LYS A 452 -9.89 -2.60 25.85
CA LYS A 452 -10.12 -1.40 26.69
C LYS A 452 -11.56 -0.88 26.68
N ALA A 453 -12.35 -1.22 25.67
CA ALA A 453 -13.78 -0.94 25.60
C ALA A 453 -14.64 -1.98 26.34
N CYS A 454 -14.02 -2.90 27.09
CA CYS A 454 -14.65 -4.04 27.75
C CYS A 454 -15.38 -5.01 26.80
N GLU A 455 -14.97 -5.07 25.53
CA GLU A 455 -15.49 -6.03 24.55
C GLU A 455 -14.59 -7.28 24.53
N SER A 456 -15.18 -8.45 24.70
CA SER A 456 -14.55 -9.78 24.58
C SER A 456 -14.56 -10.30 23.14
N PRO A 457 -13.71 -11.29 22.79
CA PRO A 457 -13.76 -12.00 21.51
C PRO A 457 -15.16 -12.51 21.13
N LEU A 458 -15.93 -13.02 22.11
CA LEU A 458 -17.30 -13.47 21.90
C LEU A 458 -18.23 -12.31 21.51
N GLN A 459 -18.16 -11.19 22.24
CA GLN A 459 -19.03 -10.04 21.99
C GLN A 459 -18.75 -9.42 20.62
N VAL A 460 -17.48 -9.27 20.22
CA VAL A 460 -17.16 -8.73 18.90
C VAL A 460 -17.61 -9.68 17.79
N ALA A 461 -17.50 -11.00 17.97
CA ALA A 461 -18.02 -11.98 17.01
C ALA A 461 -19.55 -11.88 16.84
N ILE A 462 -20.30 -11.73 17.95
CA ILE A 462 -21.75 -11.53 17.91
C ILE A 462 -22.11 -10.22 17.20
N LYS A 463 -21.48 -9.11 17.63
CA LYS A 463 -21.72 -7.75 17.11
C LYS A 463 -21.45 -7.66 15.62
N HIS A 464 -20.38 -8.29 15.18
CA HIS A 464 -20.05 -8.32 13.77
C HIS A 464 -20.89 -9.32 13.01
N GLY A 465 -21.52 -10.32 13.62
CA GLY A 465 -22.41 -11.27 12.95
C GLY A 465 -21.70 -12.55 12.49
N TYR A 466 -20.64 -12.96 13.18
CA TYR A 466 -19.93 -14.22 12.92
C TYR A 466 -20.49 -15.34 13.80
N ARG A 467 -21.66 -15.86 13.42
CA ARG A 467 -22.42 -16.86 14.22
C ARG A 467 -21.59 -18.09 14.61
N LYS A 468 -20.86 -18.68 13.66
CA LYS A 468 -20.04 -19.88 13.89
C LYS A 468 -18.96 -19.66 14.94
N ILE A 469 -18.24 -18.54 14.85
CA ILE A 469 -17.20 -18.15 15.82
C ILE A 469 -17.83 -17.86 17.18
N ALA A 470 -18.95 -17.14 17.22
CA ALA A 470 -19.65 -16.84 18.47
C ALA A 470 -20.08 -18.11 19.22
N GLN A 471 -20.65 -19.09 18.51
CA GLN A 471 -21.01 -20.39 19.09
C GLN A 471 -19.78 -21.14 19.62
N LYS A 472 -18.69 -21.16 18.85
CA LYS A 472 -17.42 -21.82 19.22
C LYS A 472 -16.82 -21.21 20.50
N LEU A 473 -16.66 -19.89 20.52
CA LEU A 473 -16.14 -19.17 21.70
C LEU A 473 -17.05 -19.37 22.92
N HIS A 474 -18.36 -19.38 22.71
CA HIS A 474 -19.32 -19.61 23.80
C HIS A 474 -19.22 -21.01 24.39
N SER A 475 -19.08 -22.05 23.55
CA SER A 475 -18.94 -23.42 24.04
C SER A 475 -17.74 -23.64 24.95
N ILE A 476 -16.68 -22.84 24.80
CA ILE A 476 -15.47 -22.90 25.64
C ILE A 476 -15.70 -22.23 27.00
N LEU A 477 -16.53 -21.18 27.04
CA LEU A 477 -16.84 -20.40 28.26
C LEU A 477 -17.87 -21.07 29.18
N VAL A 478 -18.52 -22.14 28.70
CA VAL A 478 -19.58 -22.84 29.43
C VAL A 478 -18.93 -24.01 30.16
N LEU A 479 -18.54 -23.76 31.40
CA LEU A 479 -18.29 -24.83 32.37
C LEU A 479 -19.63 -25.51 32.69
N GLU A 480 -19.64 -26.85 32.81
CA GLU A 480 -20.79 -27.62 33.29
C GLU A 480 -21.46 -26.88 34.45
N ALA A 481 -22.77 -26.64 34.37
CA ALA A 481 -23.51 -25.81 35.31
C ALA A 481 -23.20 -26.24 36.76
N PRO A 482 -22.44 -25.43 37.54
CA PRO A 482 -22.04 -25.85 38.86
C PRO A 482 -23.27 -25.89 39.77
N LYS A 483 -23.55 -27.06 40.36
CA LYS A 483 -24.45 -27.17 41.51
C LYS A 483 -23.82 -26.38 42.67
N ILE A 484 -24.60 -25.53 43.32
CA ILE A 484 -24.10 -24.58 44.33
C ILE A 484 -24.87 -24.72 45.63
N GLU A 485 -24.19 -24.41 46.73
CA GLU A 485 -24.71 -24.31 48.10
C GLU A 485 -25.22 -22.87 48.39
N LEU A 486 -26.23 -22.72 49.26
CA LEU A 486 -26.98 -21.45 49.45
C LEU A 486 -26.11 -20.26 49.93
N ASP A 487 -24.98 -20.54 50.57
CA ASP A 487 -24.06 -19.58 51.18
C ASP A 487 -23.27 -18.72 50.19
N GLU A 488 -23.28 -19.07 48.89
CA GLU A 488 -22.58 -18.31 47.85
C GLU A 488 -23.41 -17.18 47.20
N ILE A 489 -24.68 -17.02 47.59
CA ILE A 489 -25.64 -16.08 46.98
C ILE A 489 -26.14 -15.07 48.01
N GLU A 490 -25.95 -13.76 47.73
CA GLU A 490 -26.42 -12.66 48.58
C GLU A 490 -27.42 -11.77 47.82
N LEU A 491 -28.54 -11.40 48.45
CA LEU A 491 -29.47 -10.42 47.89
C LEU A 491 -28.98 -9.01 48.22
N LEU A 492 -28.79 -8.17 47.19
CA LEU A 492 -28.37 -6.77 47.37
C LEU A 492 -29.54 -5.84 47.72
N SER A 493 -30.76 -6.26 47.41
CA SER A 493 -31.97 -5.48 47.65
C SER A 493 -33.17 -6.41 47.79
N GLU A 494 -34.02 -6.12 48.77
CA GLU A 494 -35.34 -6.75 48.92
C GLU A 494 -36.35 -6.24 47.88
N GLN A 495 -36.04 -5.16 47.15
CA GLN A 495 -36.87 -4.68 46.06
C GLN A 495 -36.60 -5.48 44.78
N PRO A 496 -37.62 -6.11 44.19
CA PRO A 496 -37.45 -6.88 42.96
C PRO A 496 -37.23 -5.95 41.77
N ILE A 497 -36.30 -6.36 40.90
CA ILE A 497 -35.99 -5.67 39.63
C ILE A 497 -36.92 -6.12 38.49
N GLY A 498 -37.65 -7.22 38.67
CA GLY A 498 -38.65 -7.70 37.73
C GLY A 498 -39.67 -8.60 38.40
N ARG A 499 -40.92 -8.57 37.93
CA ARG A 499 -42.00 -9.47 38.36
C ARG A 499 -42.74 -9.99 37.13
N GLY A 500 -42.77 -11.31 36.96
CA GLY A 500 -43.56 -12.01 35.95
C GLY A 500 -44.82 -12.62 36.54
N GLY A 501 -45.50 -13.49 35.77
CA GLY A 501 -46.74 -14.14 36.21
C GLY A 501 -46.56 -15.19 37.32
N GLN A 502 -45.40 -15.85 37.36
CA GLN A 502 -45.11 -16.96 38.30
C GLN A 502 -43.73 -16.83 38.98
N GLY A 503 -42.98 -15.76 38.69
CA GLY A 503 -41.63 -15.56 39.21
C GLY A 503 -41.27 -14.11 39.47
N ILE A 504 -40.33 -13.93 40.39
CA ILE A 504 -39.78 -12.65 40.84
C ILE A 504 -38.27 -12.64 40.64
N VAL A 505 -37.74 -11.50 40.20
CA VAL A 505 -36.30 -11.34 39.93
C VAL A 505 -35.75 -10.29 40.87
N TYR A 506 -34.68 -10.64 41.58
CA TYR A 506 -33.93 -9.76 42.47
C TYR A 506 -32.53 -9.50 41.91
N LYS A 507 -31.94 -8.37 42.33
CA LYS A 507 -30.51 -8.12 42.13
C LYS A 507 -29.74 -8.71 43.31
N GLY A 508 -28.66 -9.44 43.03
CA GLY A 508 -27.81 -10.01 44.07
C GLY A 508 -26.34 -10.09 43.67
N LEU A 509 -25.56 -10.72 44.53
CA LEU A 509 -24.19 -11.14 44.30
C LEU A 509 -24.14 -12.66 44.29
N TYR A 510 -23.41 -13.21 43.32
CA TYR A 510 -22.94 -14.58 43.35
C TYR A 510 -21.41 -14.54 43.43
N LYS A 511 -20.88 -15.01 44.56
CA LYS A 511 -19.48 -14.77 44.98
C LYS A 511 -19.18 -13.26 45.03
N THR A 512 -18.60 -12.71 43.99
CA THR A 512 -18.24 -11.29 43.87
C THR A 512 -18.89 -10.62 42.65
N THR A 513 -19.72 -11.33 41.89
CA THR A 513 -20.27 -10.86 40.63
C THR A 513 -21.73 -10.45 40.82
N GLU A 514 -22.13 -9.28 40.29
CA GLU A 514 -23.54 -8.89 40.24
C GLU A 514 -24.34 -9.83 39.34
N VAL A 515 -25.46 -10.33 39.85
CA VAL A 515 -26.31 -11.33 39.20
C VAL A 515 -27.79 -10.97 39.32
N ALA A 516 -28.60 -11.54 38.44
CA ALA A 516 -30.06 -11.56 38.55
C ALA A 516 -30.51 -12.90 39.14
N ILE A 517 -31.23 -12.87 40.25
CA ILE A 517 -31.71 -14.08 40.94
C ILE A 517 -33.22 -14.18 40.71
N LYS A 518 -33.65 -15.17 39.92
CA LYS A 518 -35.07 -15.47 39.67
C LYS A 518 -35.52 -16.58 40.64
N THR A 519 -36.65 -16.35 41.31
CA THR A 519 -37.32 -17.33 42.17
C THR A 519 -38.84 -17.25 41.98
N VAL A 520 -39.61 -18.09 42.65
CA VAL A 520 -41.07 -18.26 42.46
C VAL A 520 -41.87 -17.63 43.58
N PHE A 521 -43.12 -17.25 43.31
CA PHE A 521 -44.04 -16.70 44.33
C PHE A 521 -44.74 -17.77 45.17
N ASP A 522 -45.01 -18.91 44.54
CA ASP A 522 -45.82 -19.99 45.08
C ASP A 522 -45.30 -21.34 44.57
N LYS A 523 -45.89 -22.43 45.08
CA LYS A 523 -45.52 -23.79 44.69
C LYS A 523 -45.87 -24.12 43.24
N GLU A 524 -46.80 -23.40 42.62
CA GLU A 524 -47.23 -23.63 41.24
C GLU A 524 -46.16 -23.19 40.23
N GLY A 525 -45.38 -22.14 40.57
CA GLY A 525 -44.27 -21.67 39.75
C GLY A 525 -43.01 -22.55 39.74
N ILE A 526 -42.85 -23.48 40.70
CA ILE A 526 -41.62 -24.30 40.87
C ILE A 526 -41.31 -25.09 39.60
N ALA A 527 -42.30 -25.85 39.09
CA ALA A 527 -42.12 -26.68 37.91
C ALA A 527 -41.79 -25.84 36.66
N ALA A 528 -42.39 -24.65 36.53
CA ALA A 528 -42.10 -23.75 35.41
C ALA A 528 -40.66 -23.23 35.45
N LEU A 529 -40.14 -22.88 36.64
CA LEU A 529 -38.76 -22.41 36.80
C LEU A 529 -37.73 -23.54 36.55
N GLU A 530 -38.02 -24.76 37.01
CA GLU A 530 -37.14 -25.92 36.77
C GLU A 530 -37.02 -26.24 35.27
N ILE A 531 -38.14 -26.28 34.54
CA ILE A 531 -38.09 -26.52 33.10
C ILE A 531 -37.40 -25.36 32.36
N GLU A 532 -37.53 -24.11 32.83
CA GLU A 532 -36.80 -22.99 32.26
C GLU A 532 -35.28 -23.16 32.42
N ILE A 533 -34.81 -23.56 33.61
CA ILE A 533 -33.40 -23.87 33.87
C ILE A 533 -32.91 -24.97 32.92
N GLU A 534 -33.66 -26.07 32.80
CA GLU A 534 -33.34 -27.18 31.90
C GLU A 534 -33.26 -26.75 30.44
N ASN A 535 -34.19 -25.89 29.99
CA ASN A 535 -34.20 -25.37 28.62
C ASN A 535 -33.01 -24.45 28.32
N ILE A 536 -32.61 -23.59 29.27
CA ILE A 536 -31.41 -22.75 29.11
C ILE A 536 -30.16 -23.63 28.99
N ILE A 537 -30.03 -24.64 29.86
CA ILE A 537 -28.92 -25.61 29.82
C ILE A 537 -28.89 -26.35 28.48
N ARG A 538 -30.05 -26.80 28.00
CA ARG A 538 -30.18 -27.56 26.73
C ARG A 538 -29.89 -26.72 25.48
N CYS A 539 -30.24 -25.43 25.49
CA CYS A 539 -30.07 -24.56 24.33
C CYS A 539 -28.62 -24.08 24.16
N ASN A 540 -27.90 -23.83 25.25
CA ASN A 540 -26.49 -23.39 25.28
C ASN A 540 -26.13 -22.38 24.17
N SER A 541 -26.84 -21.24 24.17
CA SER A 541 -26.75 -20.25 23.10
C SER A 541 -26.03 -18.97 23.57
N PRO A 542 -25.08 -18.42 22.77
CA PRO A 542 -24.49 -17.11 23.05
C PRO A 542 -25.48 -15.95 22.93
N TYR A 543 -26.70 -16.17 22.43
CA TYR A 543 -27.72 -15.13 22.24
C TYR A 543 -28.79 -15.16 23.34
N ILE A 544 -28.77 -16.17 24.21
CA ILE A 544 -29.67 -16.33 25.35
C ILE A 544 -28.94 -15.93 26.65
N ILE A 545 -29.69 -15.43 27.62
CA ILE A 545 -29.20 -15.08 28.96
C ILE A 545 -28.41 -16.25 29.57
N LYS A 546 -27.19 -16.00 30.04
CA LYS A 546 -26.35 -17.03 30.63
C LYS A 546 -26.88 -17.43 32.01
N LEU A 547 -27.14 -18.73 32.18
CA LEU A 547 -27.28 -19.35 33.49
C LEU A 547 -25.89 -19.48 34.12
N LEU A 548 -25.70 -18.82 35.25
CA LEU A 548 -24.45 -18.91 36.02
C LEU A 548 -24.52 -20.03 37.05
N ALA A 549 -25.70 -20.25 37.60
CA ALA A 549 -25.91 -21.08 38.77
C ALA A 549 -27.39 -21.44 38.98
N ALA A 550 -27.66 -22.61 39.57
CA ALA A 550 -29.00 -23.01 40.01
C ALA A 550 -28.93 -23.64 41.40
N TYR A 551 -29.82 -23.22 42.29
CA TYR A 551 -29.93 -23.72 43.66
C TYR A 551 -31.30 -24.35 43.91
N GLY A 552 -31.33 -25.39 44.75
CA GLY A 552 -32.58 -25.92 45.29
C GLY A 552 -33.48 -26.55 44.23
N LEU A 553 -32.91 -27.14 43.18
CA LEU A 553 -33.67 -27.94 42.21
C LEU A 553 -34.42 -29.05 42.95
N HIS A 554 -35.70 -29.22 42.64
CA HIS A 554 -36.65 -30.14 43.27
C HIS A 554 -36.91 -29.86 44.75
N THR A 555 -36.66 -28.63 45.21
CA THR A 555 -37.03 -28.14 46.55
C THR A 555 -38.19 -27.15 46.46
N ASN A 556 -38.73 -26.72 47.62
CA ASN A 556 -39.79 -25.72 47.65
C ASN A 556 -39.31 -24.29 47.34
N GLU A 557 -38.00 -24.07 47.18
CA GLU A 557 -37.44 -22.72 46.98
C GLU A 557 -36.33 -22.68 45.90
N PRO A 558 -36.62 -23.09 44.66
CA PRO A 558 -35.65 -23.03 43.58
C PRO A 558 -35.22 -21.59 43.29
N LYS A 559 -33.92 -21.41 43.03
CA LYS A 559 -33.34 -20.12 42.65
C LYS A 559 -32.48 -20.30 41.40
N MET A 560 -32.78 -19.51 40.38
CA MET A 560 -32.01 -19.44 39.14
C MET A 560 -31.15 -18.18 39.16
N VAL A 561 -29.85 -18.32 39.02
CA VAL A 561 -28.88 -17.22 39.02
C VAL A 561 -28.39 -16.97 37.61
N LEU A 562 -28.73 -15.81 37.09
CA LEU A 562 -28.48 -15.38 35.72
C LEU A 562 -27.47 -14.24 35.69
N GLU A 563 -26.79 -14.07 34.56
CA GLU A 563 -26.01 -12.85 34.31
C GLU A 563 -26.89 -11.59 34.45
N TYR A 564 -26.33 -10.52 35.01
CA TYR A 564 -27.07 -9.28 35.22
C TYR A 564 -26.99 -8.34 34.00
N MET A 565 -28.14 -7.98 33.43
CA MET A 565 -28.26 -7.09 32.28
C MET A 565 -28.63 -5.66 32.73
N ASN A 566 -27.60 -4.84 32.97
CA ASN A 566 -27.75 -3.58 33.70
C ASN A 566 -28.43 -2.41 32.96
N SER A 567 -28.80 -2.56 31.68
CA SER A 567 -29.54 -1.54 30.91
C SER A 567 -31.03 -1.84 30.77
N GLY A 568 -31.52 -2.88 31.45
CA GLY A 568 -32.94 -3.24 31.44
C GLY A 568 -33.38 -3.89 30.12
N ASN A 569 -34.66 -3.73 29.78
CA ASN A 569 -35.27 -4.37 28.61
C ASN A 569 -35.43 -3.43 27.40
N LEU A 570 -35.59 -4.04 26.23
CA LEU A 570 -35.74 -3.34 24.95
C LEU A 570 -36.99 -2.46 24.93
N ARG A 571 -38.08 -2.84 25.60
CA ARG A 571 -39.29 -2.00 25.66
C ARG A 571 -39.04 -0.66 26.34
N HIS A 572 -38.31 -0.66 27.45
CA HIS A 572 -37.91 0.57 28.12
C HIS A 572 -37.01 1.43 27.22
N TYR A 573 -36.04 0.80 26.54
CA TYR A 573 -35.16 1.49 25.59
C TYR A 573 -35.95 2.16 24.46
N LEU A 574 -36.90 1.46 23.83
CA LEU A 574 -37.69 2.00 22.72
C LEU A 574 -38.62 3.13 23.18
N ASN A 575 -39.20 3.05 24.38
CA ASN A 575 -39.96 4.17 24.95
C ASN A 575 -39.09 5.42 25.12
N ARG A 576 -37.86 5.28 25.65
CA ARG A 576 -36.92 6.42 25.76
C ARG A 576 -36.59 7.02 24.40
N LYS A 577 -36.37 6.17 23.39
CA LYS A 577 -36.12 6.59 22.02
C LYS A 577 -37.29 7.38 21.42
N ARG A 578 -38.51 6.88 21.58
CA ARG A 578 -39.73 7.55 21.17
C ARG A 578 -39.87 8.92 21.84
N ASP A 579 -39.57 9.00 23.13
CA ASP A 579 -39.76 10.20 23.95
C ASP A 579 -38.55 11.18 23.85
N GLY A 580 -37.54 10.88 23.03
CA GLY A 580 -36.35 11.72 22.85
C GLY A 580 -35.43 11.78 24.08
N LEU A 581 -35.54 10.83 25.00
CA LEU A 581 -34.75 10.77 26.22
C LEU A 581 -33.38 10.13 25.97
N PRO A 582 -32.32 10.58 26.68
CA PRO A 582 -30.98 10.01 26.50
C PRO A 582 -30.95 8.53 26.87
N VAL A 583 -30.24 7.72 26.10
CA VAL A 583 -30.00 6.29 26.38
C VAL A 583 -28.52 6.09 26.70
N ALA A 584 -28.20 5.10 27.54
CA ALA A 584 -26.82 4.83 27.95
C ALA A 584 -25.94 4.39 26.76
N LEU A 585 -26.53 3.66 25.83
CA LEU A 585 -25.87 3.18 24.63
C LEU A 585 -26.87 3.05 23.48
N GLU A 586 -26.40 3.37 22.28
CA GLU A 586 -27.15 3.26 21.04
C GLU A 586 -26.98 1.88 20.41
N PHE A 587 -28.10 1.18 20.18
CA PHE A 587 -28.13 -0.12 19.52
C PHE A 587 -28.76 0.02 18.13
N SER A 588 -28.16 -0.61 17.12
CA SER A 588 -28.77 -0.63 15.79
C SER A 588 -29.90 -1.66 15.74
N THR A 589 -30.94 -1.35 14.97
CA THR A 589 -32.06 -2.28 14.71
C THR A 589 -31.56 -3.62 14.17
N LEU A 590 -30.55 -3.60 13.31
CA LEU A 590 -29.95 -4.80 12.74
C LEU A 590 -29.26 -5.67 13.80
N GLN A 591 -28.55 -5.07 14.78
CA GLN A 591 -27.93 -5.81 15.88
C GLN A 591 -28.95 -6.48 16.79
N ILE A 592 -30.02 -5.76 17.15
CA ILE A 592 -31.08 -6.32 18.00
C ILE A 592 -31.82 -7.45 17.27
N ALA A 593 -32.23 -7.22 16.02
CA ALA A 593 -32.88 -8.23 15.19
C ALA A 593 -31.98 -9.47 15.01
N TRP A 594 -30.68 -9.27 14.80
CA TRP A 594 -29.69 -10.34 14.67
C TRP A 594 -29.64 -11.23 15.91
N VAL A 595 -29.53 -10.65 17.10
CA VAL A 595 -29.45 -11.41 18.35
C VAL A 595 -30.74 -12.21 18.58
N ILE A 596 -31.91 -11.58 18.41
CA ILE A 596 -33.20 -12.25 18.63
C ILE A 596 -33.38 -13.40 17.62
N ALA A 597 -33.12 -13.17 16.33
CA ALA A 597 -33.25 -14.20 15.30
C ALA A 597 -32.33 -15.40 15.55
N ASN A 598 -31.08 -15.15 16.00
CA ASN A 598 -30.14 -16.22 16.33
C ASN A 598 -30.55 -17.00 17.59
N ALA A 599 -31.07 -16.32 18.62
CA ALA A 599 -31.58 -16.98 19.82
C ALA A 599 -32.76 -17.92 19.50
N ILE A 600 -33.71 -17.45 18.69
CA ILE A 600 -34.85 -18.27 18.22
C ILE A 600 -34.35 -19.43 17.36
N CYS A 601 -33.39 -19.18 16.46
CA CYS A 601 -32.81 -20.23 15.64
C CYS A 601 -32.13 -21.33 16.48
N ASP A 602 -31.37 -20.96 17.51
CA ASP A 602 -30.74 -21.92 18.44
C ASP A 602 -31.78 -22.73 19.22
N LEU A 603 -32.87 -22.09 19.68
CA LEU A 603 -33.98 -22.79 20.34
C LEU A 603 -34.64 -23.80 19.39
N HIS A 604 -34.98 -23.37 18.17
CA HIS A 604 -35.63 -24.20 17.17
C HIS A 604 -34.76 -25.39 16.74
N GLU A 605 -33.43 -25.21 16.62
CA GLU A 605 -32.48 -26.28 16.34
C GLU A 605 -32.43 -27.34 17.46
N LYS A 606 -32.82 -26.97 18.70
CA LYS A 606 -32.96 -27.89 19.84
C LYS A 606 -34.38 -28.39 20.06
N ASN A 607 -35.31 -28.09 19.15
CA ASN A 607 -36.74 -28.36 19.27
C ASN A 607 -37.39 -27.70 20.50
N LEU A 608 -36.96 -26.48 20.83
CA LEU A 608 -37.52 -25.64 21.90
C LEU A 608 -38.26 -24.45 21.29
N LEU A 609 -39.33 -24.02 21.96
CA LEU A 609 -40.13 -22.84 21.59
C LEU A 609 -39.97 -21.77 22.65
N HIS A 610 -39.93 -20.50 22.26
CA HIS A 610 -39.85 -19.41 23.23
C HIS A 610 -41.19 -19.11 23.90
N ARG A 611 -42.31 -19.12 23.17
CA ARG A 611 -43.70 -18.96 23.68
C ARG A 611 -44.13 -17.61 24.25
N ASP A 612 -43.20 -16.79 24.74
CA ASP A 612 -43.47 -15.43 25.23
C ASP A 612 -42.49 -14.41 24.64
N LEU A 613 -42.30 -14.45 23.32
CA LEU A 613 -41.35 -13.57 22.65
C LEU A 613 -41.93 -12.15 22.53
N LYS A 614 -41.32 -11.19 23.23
CA LYS A 614 -41.71 -9.78 23.24
C LYS A 614 -40.52 -8.89 23.59
N SER A 615 -40.65 -7.60 23.32
CA SER A 615 -39.60 -6.62 23.61
C SER A 615 -39.29 -6.43 25.10
N ASP A 616 -40.16 -6.85 26.03
CA ASP A 616 -39.84 -6.89 27.46
C ASP A 616 -38.84 -8.01 27.84
N ASN A 617 -38.74 -9.05 27.00
CA ASN A 617 -37.90 -10.24 27.22
C ASN A 617 -36.55 -10.16 26.48
N VAL A 618 -36.30 -9.05 25.78
CA VAL A 618 -34.99 -8.76 25.18
C VAL A 618 -34.24 -7.81 26.10
N LEU A 619 -33.13 -8.28 26.66
CA LEU A 619 -32.36 -7.57 27.67
C LEU A 619 -31.10 -6.92 27.08
N LEU A 620 -30.77 -5.74 27.59
CA LEU A 620 -29.69 -4.89 27.11
C LEU A 620 -28.63 -4.70 28.21
N CYS A 621 -27.35 -4.62 27.81
CA CYS A 621 -26.25 -4.31 28.72
C CYS A 621 -25.45 -3.10 28.24
N SER A 622 -24.99 -2.29 29.19
CA SER A 622 -24.17 -1.10 28.94
C SER A 622 -22.83 -1.41 28.26
N LYS A 623 -22.37 -2.66 28.33
CA LYS A 623 -21.18 -3.17 27.62
C LYS A 623 -21.48 -3.59 26.17
N ASN A 624 -22.54 -3.05 25.56
CA ASN A 624 -22.89 -3.28 24.15
C ASN A 624 -23.19 -4.74 23.77
N TYR A 625 -23.88 -5.48 24.63
CA TYR A 625 -24.38 -6.80 24.27
C TYR A 625 -25.84 -6.98 24.66
N ILE A 626 -26.52 -7.83 23.90
CA ILE A 626 -27.98 -8.05 23.93
C ILE A 626 -28.20 -9.54 24.15
N LYS A 627 -29.21 -9.89 24.92
CA LYS A 627 -29.59 -11.29 25.18
C LYS A 627 -31.11 -11.44 25.17
N LEU A 628 -31.58 -12.57 24.65
CA LEU A 628 -32.95 -13.01 24.84
C LEU A 628 -33.08 -13.72 26.19
N ALA A 629 -34.11 -13.40 26.96
CA ALA A 629 -34.37 -13.96 28.28
C ALA A 629 -35.80 -14.51 28.38
N ASP A 630 -36.08 -15.22 29.47
CA ASP A 630 -37.42 -15.72 29.82
C ASP A 630 -37.98 -16.70 28.78
N LEU A 631 -37.47 -17.94 28.77
CA LEU A 631 -37.80 -19.01 27.80
C LEU A 631 -39.23 -19.60 27.92
N GLY A 632 -40.19 -18.77 28.36
CA GLY A 632 -41.64 -18.93 28.26
C GLY A 632 -42.21 -20.32 28.47
N ILE A 633 -42.50 -20.65 29.74
CA ILE A 633 -43.34 -21.82 30.08
C ILE A 633 -44.60 -21.39 30.82
N SER A 634 -44.66 -20.14 31.28
CA SER A 634 -45.81 -19.63 32.02
C SER A 634 -46.98 -19.32 31.08
N ARG A 635 -47.82 -20.34 30.84
CA ARG A 635 -49.29 -20.23 30.72
C ARG A 635 -49.93 -21.61 30.75
N GLN A 636 -50.52 -21.94 31.91
CA GLN A 636 -51.71 -22.80 31.89
C GLN A 636 -52.77 -22.06 31.07
N TYR A 637 -53.26 -22.72 30.02
CA TYR A 637 -54.41 -22.28 29.25
C TYR A 637 -55.62 -22.35 30.17
N ASP A 638 -56.03 -21.21 30.73
CA ASP A 638 -57.39 -21.04 31.19
C ASP A 638 -57.99 -19.83 30.47
N ILE A 639 -58.88 -20.11 29.52
CA ILE A 639 -59.60 -19.12 28.71
C ILE A 639 -60.51 -18.27 29.61
N HIS A 640 -60.74 -18.68 30.87
CA HIS A 640 -61.62 -18.01 31.81
C HIS A 640 -60.96 -16.99 32.75
N THR A 641 -59.63 -16.88 32.79
CA THR A 641 -58.92 -15.85 33.56
C THR A 641 -58.24 -14.84 32.64
N MET A 642 -59.02 -14.15 31.81
CA MET A 642 -58.63 -12.89 31.17
C MET A 642 -58.59 -11.72 32.18
N THR A 643 -58.16 -11.97 33.41
CA THR A 643 -58.14 -10.97 34.47
C THR A 643 -56.71 -10.79 34.97
N SER A 644 -56.24 -9.55 34.80
CA SER A 644 -55.09 -8.89 35.47
C SER A 644 -53.80 -8.70 34.66
N ALA A 645 -53.48 -9.51 33.64
CA ALA A 645 -52.27 -9.28 32.83
C ALA A 645 -52.57 -8.41 31.60
N VAL A 646 -52.68 -7.10 31.78
CA VAL A 646 -52.75 -6.13 30.68
C VAL A 646 -51.47 -6.23 29.85
N GLY A 647 -51.57 -6.73 28.61
CA GLY A 647 -50.60 -6.38 27.57
C GLY A 647 -49.96 -7.49 26.74
N THR A 648 -49.96 -8.77 27.10
CA THR A 648 -49.13 -9.75 26.34
C THR A 648 -49.69 -10.21 25.00
N TRP A 649 -50.99 -10.05 24.74
CA TRP A 649 -51.63 -10.60 23.54
C TRP A 649 -51.22 -9.91 22.23
N HIS A 650 -50.57 -8.73 22.30
CA HIS A 650 -50.16 -7.95 21.12
C HIS A 650 -49.06 -8.63 20.26
N TRP A 651 -48.35 -9.62 20.80
CA TRP A 651 -47.31 -10.37 20.09
C TRP A 651 -47.74 -11.79 19.70
N ILE A 652 -48.96 -12.20 20.06
CA ILE A 652 -49.46 -13.56 19.83
C ILE A 652 -49.87 -13.73 18.36
N ALA A 653 -49.45 -14.84 17.77
CA ALA A 653 -49.78 -15.18 16.39
C ALA A 653 -51.28 -15.53 16.22
N PRO A 654 -51.89 -15.24 15.06
CA PRO A 654 -53.32 -15.46 14.81
C PRO A 654 -53.82 -16.86 15.17
N GLU A 655 -53.07 -17.90 14.79
CA GLU A 655 -53.41 -19.31 14.98
C GLU A 655 -53.43 -19.77 16.45
N VAL A 656 -52.75 -19.05 17.33
CA VAL A 656 -52.69 -19.40 18.76
C VAL A 656 -54.02 -19.10 19.46
N PHE A 657 -54.83 -18.19 18.90
CA PHE A 657 -56.15 -17.83 19.43
C PHE A 657 -57.25 -18.88 19.17
N ASP A 658 -57.05 -19.81 18.24
CA ASP A 658 -58.05 -20.82 17.81
C ASP A 658 -57.92 -22.18 18.52
N GLY A 659 -57.31 -22.23 19.70
CA GLY A 659 -57.31 -23.43 20.54
C GLY A 659 -56.07 -24.32 20.47
N GLY A 660 -54.90 -23.77 20.07
CA GLY A 660 -53.65 -24.18 20.75
C GLY A 660 -52.60 -24.97 19.97
N HIS A 661 -52.36 -24.72 18.69
CA HIS A 661 -51.11 -25.15 18.05
C HIS A 661 -50.07 -24.03 18.07
N TYR A 662 -49.40 -23.86 19.20
CA TYR A 662 -48.20 -23.01 19.29
C TYR A 662 -47.01 -23.79 18.71
N ASP A 663 -46.52 -23.38 17.54
CA ASP A 663 -45.38 -24.00 16.86
C ASP A 663 -44.25 -22.98 16.58
N PHE A 664 -43.21 -23.40 15.86
CA PHE A 664 -42.04 -22.56 15.57
C PHE A 664 -42.40 -21.29 14.78
N SER A 665 -43.46 -21.32 13.99
CA SER A 665 -43.91 -20.17 13.19
C SER A 665 -44.61 -19.10 14.03
N ALA A 666 -45.10 -19.45 15.22
CA ALA A 666 -45.64 -18.49 16.18
C ALA A 666 -44.52 -17.60 16.78
N ASP A 667 -43.37 -18.19 17.15
CA ASP A 667 -42.18 -17.42 17.56
C ASP A 667 -41.72 -16.47 16.44
N VAL A 668 -41.77 -16.92 15.18
CA VAL A 668 -41.43 -16.09 14.01
C VAL A 668 -42.40 -14.92 13.83
N TYR A 669 -43.69 -15.12 14.06
CA TYR A 669 -44.67 -14.04 14.04
C TYR A 669 -44.37 -13.01 15.13
N SER A 670 -44.15 -13.46 16.37
CA SER A 670 -43.80 -12.58 17.49
C SER A 670 -42.51 -11.80 17.22
N PHE A 671 -41.51 -12.41 16.56
CA PHE A 671 -40.32 -11.72 16.09
C PHE A 671 -40.67 -10.62 15.07
N GLY A 672 -41.53 -10.92 14.09
CA GLY A 672 -42.05 -9.93 13.14
C GLY A 672 -42.74 -8.75 13.83
N VAL A 673 -43.49 -9.00 14.91
CA VAL A 673 -44.10 -7.94 15.70
C VAL A 673 -43.01 -7.07 16.35
N ILE A 674 -41.99 -7.66 16.97
CA ILE A 674 -40.86 -6.90 17.55
C ILE A 674 -40.16 -6.05 16.48
N LEU A 675 -40.00 -6.55 15.24
CA LEU A 675 -39.41 -5.76 14.15
C LEU A 675 -40.20 -4.48 13.86
N THR A 676 -41.53 -4.51 13.95
CA THR A 676 -42.34 -3.29 13.81
C THR A 676 -42.11 -2.31 14.97
N GLU A 677 -41.88 -2.80 16.18
CA GLU A 677 -41.58 -1.96 17.32
C GLU A 677 -40.19 -1.32 17.24
N LEU A 678 -39.20 -2.05 16.71
CA LEU A 678 -37.85 -1.53 16.50
C LEU A 678 -37.81 -0.38 15.48
N GLU A 679 -38.65 -0.42 14.46
CA GLU A 679 -38.71 0.61 13.41
C GLU A 679 -39.56 1.82 13.86
N THR A 680 -40.68 1.57 14.52
CA THR A 680 -41.63 2.63 14.90
C THR A 680 -41.36 3.25 16.27
N TYR A 681 -40.61 2.56 17.13
CA TYR A 681 -40.48 2.83 18.58
C TYR A 681 -41.81 2.76 19.35
N GLN A 682 -42.87 2.26 18.72
CA GLN A 682 -44.20 2.19 19.31
C GLN A 682 -44.50 0.77 19.81
N ARG A 683 -45.59 0.64 20.57
CA ARG A 683 -46.19 -0.66 20.86
C ARG A 683 -46.93 -1.18 19.62
N PRO A 684 -47.16 -2.50 19.50
CA PRO A 684 -47.91 -3.03 18.38
C PRO A 684 -49.34 -2.45 18.40
N TYR A 685 -49.87 -2.14 17.22
CA TYR A 685 -51.21 -1.55 17.05
C TYR A 685 -51.45 -0.17 17.72
N TRP A 686 -50.39 0.60 18.02
CA TRP A 686 -50.49 1.92 18.65
C TRP A 686 -51.42 2.93 17.93
N ASN A 687 -51.64 2.75 16.63
CA ASN A 687 -52.47 3.59 15.77
C ASN A 687 -53.91 3.05 15.60
N VAL A 688 -54.25 1.92 16.23
CA VAL A 688 -55.55 1.25 16.09
C VAL A 688 -56.45 1.59 17.28
N HIS A 689 -57.63 2.13 17.00
CA HIS A 689 -58.59 2.58 18.02
C HIS A 689 -59.77 1.59 18.11
N LEU A 690 -59.48 0.32 18.39
CA LEU A 690 -60.46 -0.75 18.53
C LEU A 690 -60.49 -1.28 19.97
N GLY A 691 -61.66 -1.76 20.41
CA GLY A 691 -61.77 -2.51 21.66
C GLY A 691 -60.97 -3.82 21.59
N GLN A 692 -60.43 -4.27 22.73
CA GLN A 692 -59.52 -5.42 22.82
C GLN A 692 -60.05 -6.66 22.08
N MET A 693 -61.31 -7.04 22.30
CA MET A 693 -61.90 -8.23 21.66
C MET A 693 -62.04 -8.09 20.15
N THR A 694 -62.42 -6.89 19.67
CA THR A 694 -62.51 -6.60 18.23
C THR A 694 -61.15 -6.61 17.56
N LEU A 695 -60.12 -6.10 18.24
CA LEU A 695 -58.76 -6.12 17.73
C LEU A 695 -58.24 -7.56 17.63
N ILE A 696 -58.41 -8.37 18.68
CA ILE A 696 -58.03 -9.79 18.68
C ILE A 696 -58.75 -10.54 17.54
N ASP A 697 -60.06 -10.32 17.36
CA ASP A 697 -60.83 -10.94 16.30
C ASP A 697 -60.32 -10.54 14.90
N GLN A 698 -59.98 -9.26 14.68
CA GLN A 698 -59.41 -8.82 13.40
C GLN A 698 -58.01 -9.37 13.13
N VAL A 699 -57.17 -9.53 14.16
CA VAL A 699 -55.85 -10.16 14.03
C VAL A 699 -55.99 -11.65 13.71
N ARG A 700 -56.88 -12.34 14.45
CA ARG A 700 -57.21 -13.76 14.24
C ARG A 700 -57.68 -14.01 12.81
N ASN A 701 -58.57 -13.18 12.30
CA ASN A 701 -59.10 -13.29 10.93
C ASN A 701 -58.14 -12.76 9.84
N GLY A 702 -56.92 -12.35 10.20
CA GLY A 702 -55.91 -11.88 9.25
C GLY A 702 -56.18 -10.50 8.63
N VAL A 703 -57.18 -9.79 9.13
CA VAL A 703 -57.58 -8.44 8.68
C VAL A 703 -56.58 -7.40 9.16
N LEU A 704 -56.09 -7.56 10.40
CA LEU A 704 -55.22 -6.60 11.06
C LEU A 704 -53.85 -7.21 11.39
N ARG A 705 -52.78 -6.47 11.10
CA ARG A 705 -51.40 -6.79 11.51
C ARG A 705 -50.64 -5.49 11.85
N PRO A 706 -49.61 -5.54 12.70
CA PRO A 706 -48.76 -4.38 12.95
C PRO A 706 -48.12 -3.89 11.65
N THR A 707 -47.99 -2.58 11.48
CA THR A 707 -47.48 -1.96 10.26
C THR A 707 -46.20 -1.18 10.51
N LEU A 708 -45.35 -1.15 9.49
CA LEU A 708 -44.14 -0.33 9.44
C LEU A 708 -44.45 1.07 8.93
N SER A 709 -43.56 2.03 9.21
CA SER A 709 -43.66 3.36 8.62
C SER A 709 -43.36 3.34 7.11
N ALA A 710 -43.85 4.38 6.41
CA ALA A 710 -43.60 4.53 4.97
C ALA A 710 -42.10 4.68 4.62
N LYS A 711 -41.26 5.11 5.58
CA LYS A 711 -39.83 5.39 5.41
C LYS A 711 -38.92 4.19 5.68
N CYS A 712 -39.48 3.04 6.06
CA CYS A 712 -38.74 1.82 6.34
C CYS A 712 -37.98 1.31 5.10
N ASP A 713 -36.75 0.84 5.31
CA ASP A 713 -35.95 0.20 4.28
C ASP A 713 -36.66 -1.02 3.68
N GLU A 714 -36.50 -1.21 2.37
CA GLU A 714 -37.21 -2.24 1.61
C GLU A 714 -36.88 -3.67 2.10
N TRP A 715 -35.60 -3.95 2.37
CA TRP A 715 -35.19 -5.27 2.89
C TRP A 715 -35.83 -5.58 4.25
N TYR A 716 -35.94 -4.56 5.11
CA TYR A 716 -36.50 -4.69 6.46
C TYR A 716 -38.01 -4.90 6.38
N ARG A 717 -38.67 -4.18 5.47
CA ARG A 717 -40.09 -4.34 5.17
C ARG A 717 -40.40 -5.74 4.69
N GLN A 718 -39.67 -6.23 3.69
CA GLN A 718 -39.86 -7.58 3.13
C GLN A 718 -39.69 -8.67 4.20
N LEU A 719 -38.65 -8.57 5.05
CA LEU A 719 -38.44 -9.52 6.14
C LEU A 719 -39.57 -9.48 7.17
N THR A 720 -39.97 -8.28 7.60
CA THR A 720 -41.02 -8.08 8.60
C THR A 720 -42.37 -8.60 8.10
N GLU A 721 -42.75 -8.25 6.87
CA GLU A 721 -43.99 -8.70 6.26
C GLU A 721 -44.01 -10.21 6.02
N ALA A 722 -42.87 -10.82 5.68
CA ALA A 722 -42.75 -12.27 5.57
C ALA A 722 -42.98 -12.98 6.92
N CYS A 723 -42.47 -12.41 8.02
CA CYS A 723 -42.69 -12.94 9.37
C CYS A 723 -44.16 -12.77 9.83
N LEU A 724 -44.84 -11.70 9.40
CA LEU A 724 -46.22 -11.37 9.78
C LEU A 724 -47.30 -11.96 8.84
N ARG A 725 -46.96 -12.92 7.98
CA ARG A 725 -47.95 -13.60 7.12
C ARG A 725 -48.99 -14.32 7.98
N HIS A 726 -50.26 -14.21 7.57
CA HIS A 726 -51.37 -14.83 8.29
C HIS A 726 -51.23 -16.36 8.32
N ASP A 727 -51.02 -16.98 7.16
CA ASP A 727 -50.72 -18.41 7.05
C ASP A 727 -49.37 -18.76 7.73
N PRO A 728 -49.39 -19.59 8.79
CA PRO A 728 -48.19 -20.03 9.51
C PRO A 728 -47.16 -20.74 8.62
N ALA A 729 -47.63 -21.55 7.66
CA ALA A 729 -46.77 -22.33 6.75
C ALA A 729 -46.02 -21.45 5.75
N SER A 730 -46.54 -20.24 5.49
CA SER A 730 -45.92 -19.26 4.59
C SER A 730 -44.85 -18.40 5.27
N ARG A 731 -44.66 -18.49 6.59
CA ARG A 731 -43.64 -17.72 7.32
C ARG A 731 -42.25 -18.36 7.14
N PRO A 732 -41.17 -17.54 7.09
CA PRO A 732 -39.82 -18.08 6.97
C PRO A 732 -39.41 -18.86 8.23
N LYS A 733 -38.53 -19.84 8.09
CA LYS A 733 -37.90 -20.50 9.24
C LYS A 733 -36.88 -19.57 9.90
N ALA A 734 -36.64 -19.73 11.20
CA ALA A 734 -35.64 -18.91 11.92
C ALA A 734 -34.25 -18.92 11.26
N LYS A 735 -33.83 -20.06 10.70
CA LYS A 735 -32.57 -20.19 9.93
C LYS A 735 -32.53 -19.32 8.67
N GLU A 736 -33.67 -19.15 7.99
CA GLU A 736 -33.79 -18.30 6.80
C GLU A 736 -33.73 -16.82 7.17
N ILE A 737 -34.30 -16.45 8.32
CA ILE A 737 -34.22 -15.11 8.91
C ILE A 737 -32.75 -14.77 9.24
N VAL A 738 -32.04 -15.68 9.92
CA VAL A 738 -30.61 -15.49 10.24
C VAL A 738 -29.80 -15.28 8.96
N LYS A 739 -30.03 -16.09 7.91
CA LYS A 739 -29.35 -15.94 6.62
C LYS A 739 -29.65 -14.58 5.95
N CYS A 740 -30.88 -14.09 6.05
CA CYS A 740 -31.26 -12.77 5.54
C CYS A 740 -30.48 -11.66 6.26
N LEU A 741 -30.46 -11.68 7.59
CA LEU A 741 -29.78 -10.69 8.43
C LEU A 741 -28.25 -10.73 8.27
N GLU A 742 -27.67 -11.92 8.14
CA GLU A 742 -26.23 -12.11 7.88
C GLU A 742 -25.81 -11.39 6.59
N GLY A 743 -26.63 -11.51 5.54
CA GLY A 743 -26.43 -10.80 4.28
C GLY A 743 -26.43 -9.27 4.42
N GLN A 744 -27.30 -8.73 5.28
CA GLN A 744 -27.36 -7.28 5.54
C GLN A 744 -26.16 -6.80 6.36
N ILE A 745 -25.78 -7.56 7.39
CA ILE A 745 -24.60 -7.25 8.21
C ILE A 745 -23.34 -7.26 7.34
N ALA A 746 -23.17 -8.26 6.48
CA ALA A 746 -22.04 -8.34 5.56
C ALA A 746 -21.96 -7.14 4.60
N GLN A 747 -23.10 -6.61 4.15
CA GLN A 747 -23.14 -5.38 3.35
C GLN A 747 -22.69 -4.16 4.16
N SER A 748 -23.15 -4.02 5.41
CA SER A 748 -22.73 -2.92 6.29
C SER A 748 -21.21 -2.95 6.60
N ARG A 749 -20.60 -4.14 6.74
CA ARG A 749 -19.15 -4.28 6.99
C ARG A 749 -18.29 -3.70 5.87
N LYS A 750 -18.66 -3.92 4.60
CA LYS A 750 -17.91 -3.42 3.43
C LYS A 750 -17.74 -1.89 3.39
N PHE A 751 -18.62 -1.14 4.07
CA PHE A 751 -18.51 0.31 4.20
C PHE A 751 -17.56 0.76 5.31
N ILE A 752 -17.44 -0.04 6.38
CA ILE A 752 -16.56 0.24 7.53
C ILE A 752 -15.12 -0.15 7.21
N ASP A 753 -14.90 -1.24 6.45
CA ASP A 753 -13.57 -1.77 6.18
C ASP A 753 -12.61 -0.79 5.46
N ARG A 754 -13.16 0.15 4.67
CA ARG A 754 -12.38 1.20 4.00
C ARG A 754 -11.69 2.18 4.97
N SER A 755 -12.11 2.23 6.24
CA SER A 755 -11.58 3.14 7.27
C SER A 755 -10.40 2.57 8.07
N TRP A 756 -10.33 1.24 8.25
CA TRP A 756 -9.18 0.62 8.92
C TRP A 756 -8.02 0.37 7.95
N GLU A 757 -8.32 0.05 6.68
CA GLU A 757 -7.29 -0.09 5.65
C GLU A 757 -6.55 1.24 5.44
N THR A 758 -7.26 2.38 5.47
CA THR A 758 -6.66 3.71 5.32
C THR A 758 -5.76 4.10 6.50
N ALA A 759 -6.08 3.68 7.73
CA ALA A 759 -5.22 3.88 8.89
C ALA A 759 -3.97 2.98 8.86
N SER A 760 -4.09 1.73 8.37
CA SER A 760 -2.97 0.82 8.19
C SER A 760 -2.05 1.24 7.03
N PHE A 761 -2.62 1.74 5.92
CA PHE A 761 -1.85 2.24 4.78
C PHE A 761 -1.15 3.57 5.06
N ALA A 762 -1.74 4.44 5.89
CA ALA A 762 -1.10 5.70 6.30
C ALA A 762 0.17 5.48 7.15
N ALA A 763 0.26 4.35 7.86
CA ALA A 763 1.47 3.92 8.56
C ALA A 763 2.50 3.22 7.64
N MET A 764 2.14 2.94 6.37
CA MET A 764 2.97 2.23 5.39
C MET A 764 3.61 3.14 4.33
N THR A 765 3.43 4.47 4.37
CA THR A 765 4.10 5.37 3.41
C THR A 765 5.55 5.62 3.79
N MET A 766 6.38 4.57 3.72
CA MET A 766 7.80 4.73 3.46
C MET A 766 7.95 5.01 1.97
N VAL A 767 8.39 6.22 1.63
CA VAL A 767 8.78 6.56 0.26
C VAL A 767 9.97 5.68 -0.10
N PRO A 768 9.84 4.71 -1.03
CA PRO A 768 11.01 4.01 -1.53
C PRO A 768 11.90 5.03 -2.25
N LEU A 769 13.22 4.88 -2.15
CA LEU A 769 14.26 5.63 -2.89
C LEU A 769 14.10 5.61 -4.44
N ALA A 770 13.00 5.09 -4.97
CA ALA A 770 12.65 5.01 -6.38
C ALA A 770 12.61 6.36 -7.12
N ASN A 771 12.61 7.50 -6.40
CA ASN A 771 12.56 8.82 -7.04
C ASN A 771 13.92 9.42 -7.45
N LEU A 772 15.07 8.80 -7.12
CA LEU A 772 16.38 9.28 -7.60
C LEU A 772 17.01 8.43 -8.70
N ALA A 773 16.53 7.20 -8.92
CA ALA A 773 17.01 6.35 -10.02
C ALA A 773 16.53 6.81 -11.41
N ARG A 774 15.65 7.81 -11.51
CA ARG A 774 15.17 8.40 -12.77
C ARG A 774 15.99 9.59 -13.27
N ALA A 775 17.02 10.03 -12.53
CA ALA A 775 17.87 11.16 -12.90
C ALA A 775 19.34 10.79 -13.16
N ALA A 776 19.65 9.49 -13.31
CA ALA A 776 20.95 9.00 -13.76
C ALA A 776 20.85 8.43 -15.19
#